data_AF-A0A5E8B7G2-F1
#
_entry.id   AF-A0A5E8B7G2-F1
#
_cell.length_a   1.000
_cell.length_b   1.000
_cell.length_c   1.000
_cell.angle_alpha   90.00
_cell.angle_beta   90.00
_cell.angle_gamma   90.00
#
_symmetry.space_group_name_H-M   'P 1'
#
loop_
_entity.id
_entity.type
_entity.pdbx_description
1 polymer ?
#
loop_
_entity_poly.entity_id
_entity_poly.type
_entity_poly.pdbx_seq_one_letter_code
_entity_poly.pdbx_strand_id
1 'polypeptide(L)'
;MPRDPLIGIVGKPSSGKSTTLNNAQAKTGAFPFTTIDPNKATGYLKVDCACSRFPDKVGTCKPNYGWCKDGKRYVPIMLLDVAGLVPGAHEGRGLGNKFLDDLRHADCLIHVVDVSGTTDAEGKATRGYSPIADIECGYGSTANLVARALKRIEQPIGPLEDWTMDDVFTVVKAFVAEKFPTVLSLNKIDHPDADKNISKILRKFPNAKVVLSSALTEVFLRKLQKQGYIKYEPGTEFVDTYEDLGAGCGLKPLDEKLKNQIEHIKDTVLYRFGSTGVMETLQASAEVLGLIPVFPVKNFSKLDFRECVLLKENTTAGSAARKIMGDVPISAIETYPGIKISETDEITSGHNDILSPINVVSTSPAQGSYVGSPSGSFGRRRLSYTGTREQKALKPFSTTDIKVLLLENVHQNAVEAFKSQGYQVEFYKSSLPEDELIEKIKDVHVVGIRSKTQLNEKVLKAAQNLIVIGCFCIGTNQVALDFAASKGIAVFNSPFSNSRSVAELVIAEIITLARQLGDRSIEMHAGTWNKVSARCYEIRGKTLGIVGYGHIGSQLSVLAEAMGMTVIYYDVITIMPLGSAKQVPTLEALLRQADFVTLHVPQLPETFKMISTAQFDVMKEGSYLINASRGHVVDIPALIAAKNSGKLAGAALDVYPNEPAKNGVGLFNDSLNDWASSLCQLSNIILTPHIGGSTSEAQASISIEVGDKLSRYVNEGSTNGAVNFPEVSLRSSPSDDSDKARVLYVHQNVPGVLKTVNEILSHHNIEKQYTESHGEIAYLMADVCNVSESGIKELYDQLEQTPFKITTRILY
;
A
#
# COMPACT_ATOMS: atom_id res chain seq x y z
N MET A 1 6.92 -9.57 -1.61
CA MET A 1 8.33 -9.16 -1.45
C MET A 1 8.89 -9.80 -0.18
N PRO A 2 10.12 -10.35 -0.18
CA PRO A 2 10.73 -10.89 1.03
C PRO A 2 11.04 -9.76 2.02
N ARG A 3 10.22 -9.66 3.07
CA ARG A 3 10.42 -8.75 4.20
C ARG A 3 11.70 -9.08 4.97
N ASP A 4 12.24 -8.12 5.72
CA ASP A 4 13.32 -8.41 6.66
C ASP A 4 12.82 -9.29 7.81
N PRO A 5 13.66 -10.24 8.28
CA PRO A 5 13.27 -11.15 9.35
C PRO A 5 12.98 -10.36 10.63
N LEU A 6 11.78 -10.56 11.18
CA LEU A 6 11.32 -9.90 12.39
C LEU A 6 11.20 -10.91 13.53
N ILE A 7 11.90 -10.69 14.63
CA ILE A 7 11.81 -11.56 15.82
C ILE A 7 10.99 -10.83 16.90
N GLY A 8 9.89 -11.44 17.33
CA GLY A 8 9.05 -10.94 18.43
C GLY A 8 9.53 -11.46 19.78
N ILE A 9 9.60 -10.59 20.78
CA ILE A 9 9.93 -10.95 22.16
C ILE A 9 8.65 -10.89 23.00
N VAL A 10 8.30 -12.03 23.60
CA VAL A 10 7.06 -12.24 24.37
C VAL A 10 7.35 -12.77 25.77
N GLY A 11 6.39 -12.61 26.67
CA GLY A 11 6.46 -13.06 28.06
C GLY A 11 5.69 -12.13 28.99
N LYS A 12 5.35 -12.60 30.19
CA LYS A 12 4.59 -11.83 31.18
C LYS A 12 5.28 -10.53 31.62
N PRO A 13 4.56 -9.53 32.15
CA PRO A 13 5.18 -8.33 32.73
C PRO A 13 6.26 -8.71 33.77
N SER A 14 7.34 -7.92 33.87
CA SER A 14 8.45 -8.16 34.81
C SER A 14 9.28 -9.46 34.62
N SER A 15 9.09 -10.21 33.53
CA SER A 15 9.94 -11.38 33.20
C SER A 15 11.34 -11.04 32.68
N GLY A 16 11.59 -9.76 32.38
CA GLY A 16 12.88 -9.26 31.89
C GLY A 16 12.96 -8.97 30.39
N LYS A 17 11.84 -9.03 29.65
CA LYS A 17 11.76 -8.73 28.19
C LYS A 17 12.53 -7.48 27.75
N SER A 18 12.18 -6.31 28.30
CA SER A 18 12.81 -5.05 27.91
C SER A 18 14.28 -4.96 28.37
N THR A 19 14.68 -5.75 29.38
CA THR A 19 16.09 -5.88 29.78
C THR A 19 16.86 -6.73 28.76
N THR A 20 16.27 -7.83 28.28
CA THR A 20 16.80 -8.61 27.16
C THR A 20 16.95 -7.75 25.89
N LEU A 21 16.00 -6.83 25.66
CA LEU A 21 15.93 -5.93 24.50
C LEU A 21 16.85 -4.70 24.58
N ASN A 22 17.16 -4.18 25.77
CA ASN A 22 18.07 -3.04 25.98
C ASN A 22 19.52 -3.30 25.48
N ASN A 23 19.85 -4.55 25.14
CA ASN A 23 21.07 -4.92 24.44
C ASN A 23 21.10 -4.46 22.95
N ALA A 24 20.01 -3.88 22.46
CA ALA A 24 19.77 -3.41 21.10
C ALA A 24 19.36 -1.93 21.06
N GLN A 25 20.27 -0.99 21.42
CA GLN A 25 20.13 0.48 21.31
C GLN A 25 18.70 1.09 21.42
N ALA A 26 17.90 0.69 22.40
CA ALA A 26 16.58 1.28 22.65
C ALA A 26 16.64 2.33 23.78
N LYS A 27 15.90 3.44 23.62
CA LYS A 27 15.69 4.43 24.70
C LYS A 27 14.70 3.87 25.71
N THR A 28 15.09 3.76 26.98
CA THR A 28 14.16 3.42 28.07
C THR A 28 13.83 4.64 28.92
N GLY A 29 12.52 4.89 29.09
CA GLY A 29 11.97 5.69 30.19
C GLY A 29 11.61 4.76 31.35
N ALA A 30 11.98 5.15 32.57
CA ALA A 30 11.74 4.36 33.78
C ALA A 30 10.34 4.64 34.35
N PHE A 31 9.28 4.10 33.76
CA PHE A 31 7.96 4.06 34.40
C PHE A 31 7.19 2.79 34.02
N PRO A 32 6.50 2.13 34.99
CA PRO A 32 5.72 0.94 34.75
C PRO A 32 4.33 1.32 34.23
N PHE A 33 4.23 1.74 32.98
CA PHE A 33 2.95 1.78 32.27
C PHE A 33 3.17 1.30 30.84
N THR A 34 2.43 0.26 30.49
CA THR A 34 2.24 -0.36 29.18
C THR A 34 2.51 0.59 28.01
N THR A 35 3.62 0.38 27.30
CA THR A 35 3.82 0.98 25.98
C THR A 35 2.66 0.54 25.08
N ILE A 36 1.86 1.51 24.63
CA ILE A 36 0.63 1.29 23.85
C ILE A 36 0.97 0.79 22.43
N ASP A 37 2.20 1.00 21.96
CA ASP A 37 2.72 0.53 20.68
C ASP A 37 4.00 -0.33 20.91
N PRO A 38 4.21 -1.39 20.12
CA PRO A 38 5.34 -2.29 20.31
C PRO A 38 6.68 -1.58 20.03
N ASN A 39 7.66 -1.76 20.91
CA ASN A 39 8.97 -1.13 20.74
C ASN A 39 9.78 -1.89 19.70
N LYS A 40 10.29 -1.19 18.68
CA LYS A 40 11.23 -1.75 17.70
C LYS A 40 12.66 -1.51 18.16
N ALA A 41 13.48 -2.55 18.12
CA ALA A 41 14.91 -2.48 18.42
C ALA A 41 15.74 -3.22 17.37
N THR A 42 17.03 -2.93 17.29
CA THR A 42 17.95 -3.60 16.36
C THR A 42 18.97 -4.43 17.12
N GLY A 43 18.79 -5.75 17.11
CA GLY A 43 19.77 -6.71 17.63
C GLY A 43 20.89 -6.95 16.62
N TYR A 44 22.01 -7.53 17.05
CA TYR A 44 23.11 -7.92 16.16
C TYR A 44 23.35 -9.43 16.23
N LEU A 45 23.10 -10.11 15.11
CA LEU A 45 23.33 -11.55 14.96
C LEU A 45 24.78 -11.80 14.52
N LYS A 46 25.47 -12.73 15.18
CA LYS A 46 26.83 -13.16 14.80
C LYS A 46 26.77 -14.31 13.80
N VAL A 47 27.27 -14.07 12.60
CA VAL A 47 27.36 -15.03 11.49
C VAL A 47 28.79 -15.14 10.98
N ASP A 48 29.11 -16.22 10.27
CA ASP A 48 30.40 -16.35 9.59
C ASP A 48 30.50 -15.37 8.43
N CYS A 49 31.59 -14.60 8.37
CA CYS A 49 31.80 -13.66 7.28
C CYS A 49 32.46 -14.35 6.10
N ALA A 50 32.07 -14.00 4.87
CA ALA A 50 32.77 -14.44 3.68
C ALA A 50 34.28 -14.11 3.67
N CYS A 51 34.73 -13.07 4.40
CA CYS A 51 36.14 -12.70 4.45
C CYS A 51 37.04 -13.79 5.08
N SER A 52 36.51 -14.65 5.95
CA SER A 52 37.29 -15.76 6.54
C SER A 52 37.68 -16.80 5.50
N ARG A 53 36.93 -16.89 4.38
CA ARG A 53 37.23 -17.77 3.24
C ARG A 53 38.36 -17.23 2.36
N PHE A 54 38.75 -15.95 2.53
CA PHE A 54 39.74 -15.26 1.71
C PHE A 54 40.81 -14.58 2.58
N PRO A 55 41.90 -15.29 2.94
CA PRO A 55 42.95 -14.79 3.84
C PRO A 55 43.54 -13.44 3.42
N ASP A 56 43.71 -13.20 2.10
CA ASP A 56 44.29 -11.99 1.54
C ASP A 56 43.36 -10.76 1.59
N LYS A 57 42.10 -10.92 2.01
CA LYS A 57 41.04 -9.89 1.95
C LYS A 57 40.42 -9.56 3.30
N VAL A 58 40.92 -10.15 4.40
CA VAL A 58 40.44 -9.88 5.77
C VAL A 58 40.55 -8.39 6.11
N GLY A 59 41.64 -7.72 5.72
CA GLY A 59 41.86 -6.28 5.97
C GLY A 59 41.01 -5.32 5.12
N THR A 60 40.36 -5.81 4.06
CA THR A 60 39.51 -5.00 3.16
C THR A 60 38.03 -5.04 3.51
N CYS A 61 37.61 -5.87 4.47
CA CYS A 61 36.22 -6.00 4.88
C CYS A 61 35.75 -4.79 5.69
N LYS A 62 35.10 -3.82 5.03
CA LYS A 62 34.50 -2.63 5.65
C LYS A 62 32.98 -2.67 5.50
N PRO A 63 32.25 -3.25 6.48
CA PRO A 63 30.80 -3.38 6.39
C PRO A 63 30.11 -2.00 6.48
N ASN A 64 29.09 -1.77 5.65
CA ASN A 64 28.25 -0.56 5.70
C ASN A 64 27.38 -0.51 6.97
N TYR A 65 26.94 -1.68 7.43
CA TYR A 65 26.10 -1.87 8.61
C TYR A 65 26.67 -2.99 9.50
N GLY A 66 26.65 -2.79 10.81
CA GLY A 66 27.27 -3.70 11.76
C GLY A 66 28.80 -3.61 11.78
N TRP A 67 29.47 -4.67 12.21
CA TRP A 67 30.94 -4.76 12.19
C TRP A 67 31.41 -6.18 11.90
N CYS A 68 32.67 -6.32 11.48
CA CYS A 68 33.33 -7.61 11.30
C CYS A 68 34.57 -7.64 12.20
N LYS A 69 34.74 -8.73 12.95
CA LYS A 69 35.88 -8.95 13.83
C LYS A 69 36.26 -10.43 13.75
N ASP A 70 37.54 -10.72 13.50
CA ASP A 70 38.10 -12.07 13.48
C ASP A 70 37.32 -13.08 12.62
N GLY A 71 36.91 -12.66 11.41
CA GLY A 71 36.17 -13.51 10.47
C GLY A 71 34.69 -13.73 10.82
N LYS A 72 34.17 -13.12 11.90
CA LYS A 72 32.76 -13.13 12.28
C LYS A 72 32.11 -11.78 11.96
N ARG A 73 30.91 -11.79 11.39
CA ARG A 73 30.12 -10.60 11.04
C ARG A 73 28.93 -10.43 11.97
N TYR A 74 28.73 -9.22 12.46
CA TYR A 74 27.61 -8.83 13.31
C TYR A 74 26.57 -8.11 12.45
N VAL A 75 25.49 -8.81 12.08
CA VAL A 75 24.46 -8.32 11.15
C VAL A 75 23.25 -7.81 11.94
N PRO A 76 22.75 -6.59 11.66
CA PRO A 76 21.56 -6.08 12.33
C PRO A 76 20.31 -6.91 12.00
N ILE A 77 19.48 -7.20 13.01
CA ILE A 77 18.19 -7.86 12.90
C ILE A 77 17.12 -7.08 13.67
N MET A 78 15.89 -7.04 13.14
CA MET A 78 14.79 -6.32 13.76
C MET A 78 14.14 -7.15 14.87
N LEU A 79 14.05 -6.54 16.05
CA LEU A 79 13.40 -7.07 17.24
C LEU A 79 12.14 -6.27 17.54
N LEU A 80 11.08 -6.96 17.94
CA LEU A 80 9.80 -6.37 18.36
C LEU A 80 9.53 -6.71 19.83
N ASP A 81 9.56 -5.73 20.72
CA ASP A 81 9.10 -5.87 22.11
C ASP A 81 7.58 -5.73 22.13
N VAL A 82 6.86 -6.80 22.47
CA VAL A 82 5.41 -6.73 22.67
C VAL A 82 5.12 -6.68 24.17
N ALA A 83 4.15 -5.84 24.54
CA ALA A 83 3.76 -5.67 25.94
C ALA A 83 3.41 -7.03 26.58
N GLY A 84 3.69 -7.16 27.87
CA GLY A 84 3.49 -8.42 28.57
C GLY A 84 2.03 -8.86 28.55
N LEU A 85 1.80 -10.10 28.14
CA LEU A 85 0.47 -10.65 27.99
C LEU A 85 -0.08 -11.05 29.35
N VAL A 86 -1.34 -10.67 29.60
CA VAL A 86 -2.10 -11.02 30.80
C VAL A 86 -3.00 -12.22 30.47
N PRO A 87 -3.23 -13.16 31.41
CA PRO A 87 -4.21 -14.22 31.21
C PRO A 87 -5.59 -13.68 30.77
N GLY A 88 -6.20 -14.31 29.77
CA GLY A 88 -7.47 -13.87 29.16
C GLY A 88 -7.34 -12.76 28.10
N ALA A 89 -6.13 -12.40 27.66
CA ALA A 89 -5.92 -11.39 26.61
C ALA A 89 -6.62 -11.72 25.27
N HIS A 90 -6.77 -13.00 24.93
CA HIS A 90 -7.49 -13.46 23.72
C HIS A 90 -9.01 -13.31 23.84
N GLU A 91 -9.55 -13.13 25.05
CA GLU A 91 -10.97 -12.91 25.32
C GLU A 91 -11.32 -11.40 25.27
N GLY A 92 -10.39 -10.55 24.82
CA GLY A 92 -10.59 -9.09 24.75
C GLY A 92 -10.33 -8.36 26.06
N ARG A 93 -9.72 -9.00 27.06
CA ARG A 93 -9.33 -8.34 28.32
C ARG A 93 -8.17 -7.37 28.06
N GLY A 94 -8.41 -6.06 28.25
CA GLY A 94 -7.42 -5.00 28.01
C GLY A 94 -7.17 -4.76 26.52
N LEU A 95 -5.91 -4.48 26.13
CA LEU A 95 -5.49 -4.29 24.72
C LEU A 95 -5.06 -5.62 24.04
N GLY A 96 -5.50 -6.77 24.58
CA GLY A 96 -5.03 -8.11 24.18
C GLY A 96 -5.09 -8.40 22.67
N ASN A 97 -6.18 -8.05 22.00
CA ASN A 97 -6.33 -8.27 20.55
C ASN A 97 -5.36 -7.43 19.71
N LYS A 98 -5.00 -6.22 20.16
CA LYS A 98 -4.00 -5.37 19.49
C LYS A 98 -2.60 -6.01 19.57
N PHE A 99 -2.25 -6.57 20.73
CA PHE A 99 -0.97 -7.25 20.92
C PHE A 99 -0.85 -8.55 20.11
N LEU A 100 -1.95 -9.29 19.98
CA LEU A 100 -2.02 -10.47 19.12
C LEU A 100 -1.83 -10.10 17.64
N ASP A 101 -2.35 -8.94 17.22
CA ASP A 101 -2.17 -8.42 15.87
C ASP A 101 -0.72 -7.98 15.61
N ASP A 102 -0.07 -7.33 16.58
CA ASP A 102 1.34 -6.95 16.50
C ASP A 102 2.25 -8.19 16.36
N LEU A 103 1.96 -9.26 17.11
CA LEU A 103 2.72 -10.53 17.04
C LEU A 103 2.52 -11.29 15.74
N ARG A 104 1.40 -11.10 15.04
CA ARG A 104 1.15 -11.71 13.73
C ARG A 104 2.21 -11.33 12.70
N HIS A 105 2.88 -10.19 12.87
CA HIS A 105 3.92 -9.74 11.97
C HIS A 105 5.28 -10.40 12.23
N ALA A 106 5.52 -10.99 13.40
CA ALA A 106 6.79 -11.64 13.72
C ALA A 106 6.97 -12.97 12.95
N ASP A 107 8.20 -13.25 12.52
CA ASP A 107 8.59 -14.50 11.88
C ASP A 107 8.96 -15.59 12.91
N CYS A 108 9.47 -15.21 14.08
CA CYS A 108 9.84 -16.10 15.20
C CYS A 108 9.55 -15.41 16.53
N LEU A 109 9.25 -16.19 17.56
CA LEU A 109 9.00 -15.70 18.91
C LEU A 109 10.10 -16.17 19.88
N ILE A 110 10.67 -15.22 20.64
CA ILE A 110 11.46 -15.48 21.84
C ILE A 110 10.52 -15.34 23.03
N HIS A 111 10.22 -16.44 23.71
CA HIS A 111 9.44 -16.41 24.94
C HIS A 111 10.37 -16.31 26.15
N VAL A 112 10.39 -15.14 26.78
CA VAL A 112 11.16 -14.87 28.00
C VAL A 112 10.37 -15.29 29.24
N VAL A 113 10.81 -16.38 29.87
CA VAL A 113 10.20 -16.97 31.06
C VAL A 113 11.03 -16.63 32.31
N ASP A 114 10.37 -16.17 33.38
CA ASP A 114 11.01 -15.91 34.66
C ASP A 114 11.16 -17.21 35.46
N VAL A 115 12.35 -17.81 35.42
CA VAL A 115 12.59 -19.12 36.03
C VAL A 115 12.77 -19.04 37.55
N SER A 116 12.98 -17.85 38.10
CA SER A 116 13.06 -17.65 39.55
C SER A 116 11.71 -17.90 40.26
N GLY A 117 10.58 -17.84 39.55
CA GLY A 117 9.24 -17.99 40.13
C GLY A 117 8.87 -16.85 41.10
N THR A 118 9.59 -15.73 41.04
CA THR A 118 9.41 -14.56 41.93
C THR A 118 8.31 -13.61 41.47
N THR A 119 7.71 -13.86 40.30
CA THR A 119 6.60 -13.07 39.75
C THR A 119 5.42 -13.98 39.37
N ASP A 120 4.19 -13.52 39.61
CA ASP A 120 2.97 -14.22 39.21
C ASP A 120 2.61 -13.95 37.73
N ALA A 121 1.47 -14.45 37.25
CA ALA A 121 1.03 -14.28 35.86
C ALA A 121 0.71 -12.81 35.48
N GLU A 122 0.46 -11.94 36.46
CA GLU A 122 0.22 -10.50 36.25
C GLU A 122 1.51 -9.68 36.37
N GLY A 123 2.64 -10.32 36.69
CA GLY A 123 3.95 -9.69 36.88
C GLY A 123 4.14 -9.03 38.24
N LYS A 124 3.30 -9.36 39.24
CA LYS A 124 3.46 -8.93 40.64
C LYS A 124 4.41 -9.86 41.38
N ALA A 125 5.13 -9.32 42.36
CA ALA A 125 6.07 -10.10 43.16
C ALA A 125 5.35 -11.17 43.99
N THR A 126 5.81 -12.42 43.90
CA THR A 126 5.25 -13.58 44.60
C THR A 126 6.34 -14.57 45.02
N ARG A 127 5.99 -15.59 45.81
CA ARG A 127 6.89 -16.69 46.18
C ARG A 127 6.26 -18.02 45.79
N GLY A 128 7.02 -18.86 45.08
CA GLY A 128 6.62 -20.24 44.76
C GLY A 128 5.70 -20.38 43.53
N TYR A 129 5.62 -19.38 42.65
CA TYR A 129 4.89 -19.50 41.40
C TYR A 129 5.59 -20.48 40.45
N SER A 130 4.81 -21.33 39.76
CA SER A 130 5.34 -22.32 38.81
C SER A 130 5.55 -21.66 37.44
N PRO A 131 6.81 -21.53 36.96
CA PRO A 131 7.09 -20.92 35.64
C PRO A 131 6.53 -21.73 34.46
N ILE A 132 6.08 -22.97 34.71
CA ILE A 132 5.45 -23.83 33.70
C ILE A 132 4.13 -23.24 33.22
N ALA A 133 3.38 -22.57 34.11
CA ALA A 133 2.10 -21.96 33.76
C ALA A 133 2.26 -20.80 32.76
N ASP A 134 3.43 -20.13 32.75
CA ASP A 134 3.73 -19.06 31.80
C ASP A 134 3.90 -19.59 30.36
N ILE A 135 4.28 -20.86 30.18
CA ILE A 135 4.52 -21.48 28.87
C ILE A 135 3.20 -21.91 28.19
N GLU A 136 2.12 -22.11 28.96
CA GLU A 136 0.88 -22.75 28.49
C GLU A 136 -0.17 -21.77 27.90
N CYS A 137 0.07 -20.45 27.86
CA CYS A 137 -0.90 -19.48 27.31
C CYS A 137 -0.78 -19.29 25.78
N GLY A 138 -1.86 -19.53 25.02
CA GLY A 138 -1.88 -19.64 23.54
C GLY A 138 -2.30 -18.39 22.71
N TYR A 139 -2.13 -18.48 21.38
CA TYR A 139 -2.29 -17.41 20.36
C TYR A 139 -3.13 -17.84 19.12
N GLY A 140 -4.09 -17.04 18.59
CA GLY A 140 -5.08 -17.38 17.51
C GLY A 140 -4.72 -17.10 16.01
N SER A 141 -5.36 -17.73 15.01
CA SER A 141 -4.87 -17.95 13.60
C SER A 141 -5.81 -17.69 12.40
N THR A 142 -5.28 -17.91 11.18
CA THR A 142 -5.94 -17.94 9.85
C THR A 142 -6.21 -19.37 9.32
N ALA A 143 -7.17 -19.51 8.38
CA ALA A 143 -7.65 -20.80 7.85
C ALA A 143 -6.60 -21.65 7.09
N ASN A 144 -5.71 -21.04 6.29
CA ASN A 144 -4.66 -21.76 5.55
C ASN A 144 -3.60 -22.40 6.47
N LEU A 145 -3.46 -21.86 7.67
CA LEU A 145 -2.52 -22.35 8.66
C LEU A 145 -3.11 -23.54 9.45
N VAL A 146 -4.41 -23.49 9.73
CA VAL A 146 -5.17 -24.62 10.28
C VAL A 146 -5.06 -25.84 9.36
N ALA A 147 -5.19 -25.65 8.04
CA ALA A 147 -5.09 -26.75 7.08
C ALA A 147 -3.71 -27.46 7.10
N ARG A 148 -2.61 -26.71 7.26
CA ARG A 148 -1.26 -27.29 7.36
C ARG A 148 -1.00 -27.97 8.70
N ALA A 149 -1.47 -27.37 9.78
CA ALA A 149 -1.40 -27.97 11.12
C ALA A 149 -2.14 -29.31 11.17
N LEU A 150 -3.34 -29.38 10.58
CA LEU A 150 -4.12 -30.63 10.51
C LEU A 150 -3.42 -31.70 9.68
N LYS A 151 -2.70 -31.33 8.62
CA LYS A 151 -1.92 -32.27 7.79
C LYS A 151 -0.76 -32.93 8.57
N ARG A 152 -0.28 -32.30 9.64
CA ARG A 152 0.82 -32.80 10.48
C ARG A 152 0.36 -33.83 11.51
N ILE A 153 -0.94 -33.93 11.75
CA ILE A 153 -1.52 -34.88 12.69
C ILE A 153 -1.66 -36.22 11.96
N GLU A 154 -0.87 -37.21 12.36
CA GLU A 154 -0.82 -38.53 11.71
C GLU A 154 -2.06 -39.40 11.97
N GLN A 155 -2.87 -39.05 12.98
CA GLN A 155 -4.10 -39.77 13.33
C GLN A 155 -5.36 -39.02 12.86
N PRO A 156 -6.36 -39.72 12.29
CA PRO A 156 -7.60 -39.11 11.87
C PRO A 156 -8.40 -38.66 13.10
N ILE A 157 -8.56 -37.34 13.24
CA ILE A 157 -9.43 -36.77 14.27
C ILE A 157 -10.87 -36.82 13.73
N GLY A 158 -11.79 -37.32 14.55
CA GLY A 158 -13.21 -37.44 14.19
C GLY A 158 -13.91 -36.09 13.92
N PRO A 159 -15.21 -36.11 13.59
CA PRO A 159 -15.98 -34.89 13.40
C PRO A 159 -15.95 -34.01 14.65
N LEU A 160 -16.06 -32.68 14.46
CA LEU A 160 -15.88 -31.67 15.52
C LEU A 160 -16.81 -31.89 16.73
N GLU A 161 -17.92 -32.59 16.53
CA GLU A 161 -18.96 -32.92 17.51
C GLU A 161 -18.47 -33.91 18.58
N ASP A 162 -17.47 -34.74 18.26
CA ASP A 162 -16.95 -35.79 19.14
C ASP A 162 -15.62 -35.43 19.81
N TRP A 163 -15.15 -34.18 19.65
CA TRP A 163 -13.83 -33.78 20.11
C TRP A 163 -13.76 -33.75 21.64
N THR A 164 -12.84 -34.52 22.19
CA THR A 164 -12.49 -34.46 23.61
C THR A 164 -11.46 -33.36 23.85
N MET A 165 -11.27 -32.96 25.12
CA MET A 165 -10.24 -31.98 25.49
C MET A 165 -8.83 -32.42 25.05
N ASP A 166 -8.54 -33.72 25.02
CA ASP A 166 -7.25 -34.25 24.57
C ASP A 166 -7.05 -34.13 23.05
N ASP A 167 -8.12 -34.24 22.26
CA ASP A 167 -8.10 -34.00 20.81
C ASP A 167 -7.84 -32.52 20.52
N VAL A 168 -8.51 -31.64 21.26
CA VAL A 168 -8.27 -30.19 21.21
C VAL A 168 -6.82 -29.88 21.55
N PHE A 169 -6.25 -30.48 22.59
CA PHE A 169 -4.83 -30.29 22.94
C PHE A 169 -3.88 -30.79 21.85
N THR A 170 -4.21 -31.89 21.18
CA THR A 170 -3.40 -32.45 20.09
C THR A 170 -3.40 -31.52 18.88
N VAL A 171 -4.57 -31.01 18.49
CA VAL A 171 -4.71 -30.01 17.42
C VAL A 171 -3.96 -28.73 17.77
N VAL A 172 -4.14 -28.21 18.99
CA VAL A 172 -3.47 -26.98 19.45
C VAL A 172 -1.96 -27.17 19.48
N LYS A 173 -1.43 -28.32 19.93
CA LYS A 173 0.02 -28.60 19.91
C LYS A 173 0.59 -28.66 18.50
N ALA A 174 -0.06 -29.40 17.60
CA ALA A 174 0.36 -29.50 16.19
C ALA A 174 0.34 -28.13 15.51
N PHE A 175 -0.68 -27.34 15.82
CA PHE A 175 -0.85 -26.00 15.32
C PHE A 175 0.17 -25.00 15.87
N VAL A 176 0.47 -25.03 17.18
CA VAL A 176 1.48 -24.15 17.78
C VAL A 176 2.86 -24.45 17.19
N ALA A 177 3.18 -25.73 17.00
CA ALA A 177 4.44 -26.14 16.37
C ALA A 177 4.58 -25.68 14.91
N GLU A 178 3.47 -25.59 14.17
CA GLU A 178 3.45 -25.15 12.78
C GLU A 178 3.42 -23.63 12.62
N LYS A 179 2.80 -22.94 13.58
CA LYS A 179 2.48 -21.52 13.47
C LYS A 179 3.62 -20.59 13.86
N PHE A 180 4.37 -20.96 14.89
CA PHE A 180 5.45 -20.10 15.41
C PHE A 180 6.64 -20.95 15.87
N PRO A 181 7.77 -20.92 15.15
CA PRO A 181 9.03 -21.37 15.72
C PRO A 181 9.34 -20.55 16.98
N THR A 182 9.31 -21.21 18.14
CA THR A 182 9.46 -20.54 19.44
C THR A 182 10.73 -21.00 20.14
N VAL A 183 11.53 -20.03 20.59
CA VAL A 183 12.70 -20.26 21.44
C VAL A 183 12.36 -19.86 22.87
N LEU A 184 12.56 -20.77 23.82
CA LEU A 184 12.34 -20.50 25.24
C LEU A 184 13.61 -19.88 25.82
N SER A 185 13.56 -18.62 26.21
CA SER A 185 14.63 -17.96 26.96
C SER A 185 14.30 -17.99 28.46
N LEU A 186 14.98 -18.86 29.18
CA LEU A 186 14.86 -19.03 30.63
C LEU A 186 15.73 -17.99 31.34
N ASN A 187 15.12 -16.86 31.70
CA ASN A 187 15.81 -15.70 32.25
C ASN A 187 15.92 -15.77 33.80
N LYS A 188 16.88 -15.04 34.36
CA LYS A 188 17.22 -14.96 35.80
C LYS A 188 17.85 -16.23 36.38
N ILE A 189 18.76 -16.84 35.63
CA ILE A 189 19.52 -18.03 36.08
C ILE A 189 20.46 -17.74 37.26
N ASP A 190 20.72 -16.47 37.55
CA ASP A 190 21.47 -15.99 38.71
C ASP A 190 20.74 -16.22 40.06
N HIS A 191 19.47 -16.62 40.04
CA HIS A 191 18.70 -16.92 41.25
C HIS A 191 18.91 -18.37 41.73
N PRO A 192 19.12 -18.62 43.04
CA PRO A 192 19.41 -19.97 43.58
C PRO A 192 18.30 -21.01 43.33
N ASP A 193 17.05 -20.57 43.20
CA ASP A 193 15.92 -21.47 42.90
C ASP A 193 15.77 -21.85 41.42
N ALA A 194 16.57 -21.24 40.52
CA ALA A 194 16.43 -21.46 39.08
C ALA A 194 16.69 -22.92 38.68
N ASP A 195 17.69 -23.59 39.26
CA ASP A 195 18.13 -24.94 38.89
C ASP A 195 17.02 -25.99 38.98
N LYS A 196 16.19 -25.91 40.02
CA LYS A 196 15.04 -26.81 40.23
C LYS A 196 13.99 -26.61 39.15
N ASN A 197 13.76 -25.36 38.75
CA ASN A 197 12.75 -25.01 37.75
C ASN A 197 13.23 -25.32 36.33
N ILE A 198 14.52 -25.08 36.01
CA ILE A 198 15.15 -25.47 34.74
C ILE A 198 14.96 -26.97 34.50
N SER A 199 15.32 -27.79 35.50
CA SER A 199 15.22 -29.25 35.41
C SER A 199 13.79 -29.74 35.16
N LYS A 200 12.79 -29.07 35.74
CA LYS A 200 11.36 -29.39 35.53
C LYS A 200 10.90 -29.02 34.13
N ILE A 201 11.31 -27.86 33.62
CA ILE A 201 10.94 -27.37 32.27
C ILE A 201 11.54 -28.28 31.20
N LEU A 202 12.82 -28.63 31.32
CA LEU A 202 13.50 -29.52 30.37
C LEU A 202 12.89 -30.93 30.31
N ARG A 203 12.42 -31.46 31.44
CA ARG A 203 11.70 -32.75 31.47
C ARG A 203 10.33 -32.68 30.80
N LYS A 204 9.62 -31.55 30.92
CA LYS A 204 8.27 -31.37 30.37
C LYS A 204 8.27 -31.06 28.87
N PHE A 205 9.32 -30.38 28.38
CA PHE A 205 9.44 -29.94 26.98
C PHE A 205 10.77 -30.40 26.36
N PRO A 206 10.96 -31.71 26.10
CA PRO A 206 12.24 -32.25 25.62
C PRO A 206 12.62 -31.80 24.19
N ASN A 207 11.62 -31.45 23.37
CA ASN A 207 11.81 -31.05 21.97
C ASN A 207 11.83 -29.52 21.77
N ALA A 208 11.70 -28.73 22.84
CA ALA A 208 11.73 -27.27 22.75
C ALA A 208 13.17 -26.76 22.76
N LYS A 209 13.47 -25.78 21.90
CA LYS A 209 14.78 -25.11 21.92
C LYS A 209 14.84 -24.15 23.11
N VAL A 210 15.65 -24.51 24.11
CA VAL A 210 15.74 -23.79 25.39
C VAL A 210 17.12 -23.16 25.52
N VAL A 211 17.16 -21.87 25.88
CA VAL A 211 18.38 -21.12 26.17
C VAL A 211 18.29 -20.53 27.58
N LEU A 212 19.31 -20.79 28.40
CA LEU A 212 19.47 -20.25 29.74
C LEU A 212 20.08 -18.84 29.63
N SER A 213 19.47 -17.82 30.24
CA SER A 213 19.97 -16.44 30.13
C SER A 213 19.92 -15.64 31.43
N SER A 214 20.85 -14.68 31.57
CA SER A 214 20.84 -13.65 32.60
C SER A 214 20.98 -12.27 31.96
N ALA A 215 19.84 -11.65 31.62
CA ALA A 215 19.83 -10.35 30.96
C ALA A 215 20.40 -9.21 31.84
N LEU A 216 20.20 -9.29 33.16
CA LEU A 216 20.70 -8.28 34.11
C LEU A 216 22.23 -8.28 34.16
N THR A 217 22.83 -9.48 34.20
CA THR A 217 24.28 -9.67 34.18
C THR A 217 24.91 -9.13 32.90
N GLU A 218 24.31 -9.42 31.73
CA GLU A 218 24.78 -8.92 30.44
C GLU A 218 24.78 -7.37 30.36
N VAL A 219 23.70 -6.73 30.82
CA VAL A 219 23.59 -5.26 30.85
C VAL A 219 24.64 -4.65 31.77
N PHE A 220 24.90 -5.28 32.91
CA PHE A 220 25.91 -4.84 33.87
C PHE A 220 27.33 -4.90 33.28
N LEU A 221 27.73 -6.02 32.68
CA LEU A 221 29.04 -6.19 32.06
C LEU A 221 29.27 -5.18 30.91
N ARG A 222 28.29 -5.01 30.02
CA ARG A 222 28.39 -4.01 28.93
C ARG A 222 28.51 -2.57 29.43
N LYS A 223 27.82 -2.23 30.52
CA LYS A 223 27.92 -0.90 31.13
C LYS A 223 29.35 -0.64 31.64
N LEU A 224 29.96 -1.62 32.30
CA LEU A 224 31.35 -1.54 32.78
C LEU A 224 32.35 -1.46 31.63
N GLN A 225 32.13 -2.23 30.56
CA GLN A 225 32.95 -2.17 29.34
C GLN A 225 32.90 -0.77 28.72
N LYS A 226 31.70 -0.19 28.56
CA LYS A 226 31.53 1.16 27.99
C LYS A 226 32.19 2.24 28.83
N GLN A 227 32.27 2.05 30.15
CA GLN A 227 32.92 2.97 31.08
C GLN A 227 34.46 2.78 31.14
N GLY A 228 34.98 1.73 30.50
CA GLY A 228 36.40 1.41 30.43
C GLY A 228 36.94 0.67 31.65
N TYR A 229 36.10 -0.01 32.43
CA TYR A 229 36.54 -0.77 33.61
C TYR A 229 36.96 -2.20 33.29
N ILE A 230 36.33 -2.82 32.30
CA ILE A 230 36.59 -4.21 31.91
C ILE A 230 36.72 -4.33 30.39
N LYS A 231 37.43 -5.36 29.95
CA LYS A 231 37.40 -5.84 28.57
C LYS A 231 36.54 -7.10 28.54
N TYR A 232 35.39 -6.99 27.87
CA TYR A 232 34.40 -8.06 27.77
C TYR A 232 33.94 -8.19 26.32
N GLU A 233 33.88 -9.40 25.79
CA GLU A 233 33.23 -9.67 24.51
C GLU A 233 31.89 -10.38 24.77
N PRO A 234 30.76 -9.80 24.31
CA PRO A 234 29.45 -10.42 24.50
C PRO A 234 29.38 -11.85 23.96
N GLY A 235 28.76 -12.75 24.72
CA GLY A 235 28.66 -14.17 24.37
C GLY A 235 29.95 -14.95 24.59
N THR A 236 30.86 -14.44 25.43
CA THR A 236 32.06 -15.15 25.88
C THR A 236 32.07 -15.27 27.40
N GLU A 237 32.78 -16.26 27.92
CA GLU A 237 33.04 -16.42 29.36
C GLU A 237 34.10 -15.45 29.90
N PHE A 238 34.86 -14.81 29.01
CA PHE A 238 36.04 -14.04 29.37
C PHE A 238 35.70 -12.59 29.73
N VAL A 239 36.03 -12.22 30.96
CA VAL A 239 35.98 -10.84 31.47
C VAL A 239 37.34 -10.51 32.06
N ASP A 240 38.10 -9.68 31.34
CA ASP A 240 39.41 -9.24 31.79
C ASP A 240 39.30 -7.88 32.50
N THR A 241 39.89 -7.78 33.69
CA THR A 241 39.99 -6.56 34.47
C THR A 241 41.37 -5.91 34.32
N TYR A 242 41.53 -4.70 34.88
CA TYR A 242 42.82 -4.00 34.93
C TYR A 242 43.94 -4.84 35.59
N GLU A 243 43.60 -5.58 36.65
CA GLU A 243 44.56 -6.43 37.37
C GLU A 243 44.98 -7.67 36.55
N ASP A 244 44.09 -8.18 35.71
CA ASP A 244 44.34 -9.36 34.87
C ASP A 244 45.27 -9.05 33.67
N LEU A 245 45.16 -7.84 33.10
CA LEU A 245 45.90 -7.42 31.89
C LEU A 245 47.17 -6.60 32.16
N GLY A 246 47.37 -6.12 33.40
CA GLY A 246 48.55 -5.36 33.81
C GLY A 246 48.61 -3.91 33.30
N ALA A 247 49.71 -3.21 33.64
CA ALA A 247 49.89 -1.80 33.30
C ALA A 247 50.13 -1.60 31.78
N GLY A 248 49.21 -0.89 31.10
CA GLY A 248 49.29 -0.57 29.67
C GLY A 248 48.00 -0.86 28.87
N CYS A 249 46.99 -1.47 29.49
CA CYS A 249 45.76 -1.94 28.83
C CYS A 249 44.66 -0.87 28.63
N GLY A 250 44.85 0.36 29.14
CA GLY A 250 43.89 1.45 29.00
C GLY A 250 42.60 1.33 29.83
N LEU A 251 42.51 0.35 30.73
CA LEU A 251 41.37 0.15 31.64
C LEU A 251 41.55 0.96 32.95
N LYS A 252 40.42 1.31 33.58
CA LYS A 252 40.39 1.98 34.89
C LYS A 252 40.41 0.94 36.02
N PRO A 253 41.06 1.24 37.16
CA PRO A 253 40.99 0.39 38.35
C PRO A 253 39.56 0.30 38.88
N LEU A 254 39.20 -0.86 39.44
CA LEU A 254 37.88 -1.16 40.00
C LEU A 254 37.84 -0.92 41.51
N ASP A 255 36.71 -0.43 42.03
CA ASP A 255 36.44 -0.40 43.47
C ASP A 255 36.23 -1.83 44.03
N GLU A 256 36.57 -2.07 45.30
CA GLU A 256 36.43 -3.41 45.94
C GLU A 256 35.01 -4.00 45.83
N LYS A 257 33.98 -3.16 45.94
CA LYS A 257 32.59 -3.60 45.80
C LYS A 257 32.26 -4.10 44.40
N LEU A 258 32.76 -3.42 43.36
CA LEU A 258 32.57 -3.81 41.97
C LEU A 258 33.38 -5.06 41.65
N LYS A 259 34.60 -5.18 42.19
CA LYS A 259 35.44 -6.36 42.06
C LYS A 259 34.76 -7.62 42.62
N ASN A 260 34.27 -7.54 43.86
CA ASN A 260 33.54 -8.65 44.49
C ASN A 260 32.28 -9.05 43.70
N GLN A 261 31.59 -8.06 43.12
CA GLN A 261 30.41 -8.31 42.30
C GLN A 261 30.75 -8.99 40.96
N ILE A 262 31.88 -8.64 40.32
CA ILE A 262 32.36 -9.28 39.09
C ILE A 262 32.79 -10.72 39.37
N GLU A 263 33.54 -10.97 40.44
CA GLU A 263 33.94 -12.33 40.82
C GLU A 263 32.73 -13.22 41.11
N HIS A 264 31.72 -12.68 41.82
CA HIS A 264 30.46 -13.41 42.02
C HIS A 264 29.75 -13.76 40.70
N ILE A 265 29.75 -12.84 39.73
CA ILE A 265 29.17 -13.08 38.39
C ILE A 265 29.98 -14.12 37.59
N LYS A 266 31.32 -14.07 37.68
CA LYS A 266 32.20 -15.06 37.06
C LYS A 266 31.85 -16.45 37.56
N ASP A 267 31.69 -16.64 38.87
CA ASP A 267 31.40 -17.94 39.46
C ASP A 267 29.96 -18.42 39.19
N THR A 268 28.97 -17.55 39.40
CA THR A 268 27.55 -17.94 39.35
C THR A 268 26.99 -18.08 37.94
N VAL A 269 27.48 -17.27 37.00
CA VAL A 269 26.94 -17.20 35.63
C VAL A 269 27.96 -17.68 34.60
N LEU A 270 29.10 -17.01 34.48
CA LEU A 270 30.01 -17.21 33.34
C LEU A 270 30.72 -18.57 33.38
N TYR A 271 31.30 -18.95 34.51
CA TYR A 271 31.97 -20.24 34.68
C TYR A 271 30.99 -21.41 34.64
N ARG A 272 29.78 -21.20 35.19
CA ARG A 272 28.76 -22.24 35.31
C ARG A 272 28.04 -22.55 34.00
N PHE A 273 27.71 -21.51 33.21
CA PHE A 273 26.90 -21.62 32.00
C PHE A 273 27.66 -21.28 30.71
N GLY A 274 28.94 -20.89 30.80
CA GLY A 274 29.81 -20.53 29.68
C GLY A 274 29.57 -19.14 29.10
N SER A 275 28.41 -18.53 29.34
CA SER A 275 28.09 -17.18 28.88
C SER A 275 26.86 -16.63 29.63
N THR A 276 26.45 -15.41 29.27
CA THR A 276 25.22 -14.80 29.78
C THR A 276 23.94 -15.28 29.08
N GLY A 277 24.04 -16.03 27.96
CA GLY A 277 22.92 -16.63 27.26
C GLY A 277 22.10 -15.72 26.35
N VAL A 278 22.25 -14.39 26.45
CA VAL A 278 21.40 -13.43 25.70
C VAL A 278 21.70 -13.48 24.20
N MET A 279 22.97 -13.67 23.84
CA MET A 279 23.40 -13.73 22.45
C MET A 279 23.04 -15.08 21.83
N GLU A 280 23.14 -16.16 22.61
CA GLU A 280 22.71 -17.50 22.25
C GLU A 280 21.20 -17.55 21.98
N THR A 281 20.39 -16.78 22.72
CA THR A 281 18.95 -16.68 22.45
C THR A 281 18.68 -16.14 21.04
N LEU A 282 19.40 -15.10 20.62
CA LEU A 282 19.27 -14.53 19.26
C LEU A 282 19.77 -15.49 18.18
N GLN A 283 20.88 -16.20 18.43
CA GLN A 283 21.40 -17.21 17.52
C GLN A 283 20.44 -18.39 17.39
N ALA A 284 19.91 -18.87 18.51
CA ALA A 284 18.91 -19.92 18.54
C ALA A 284 17.68 -19.55 17.72
N SER A 285 17.19 -18.31 17.81
CA SER A 285 16.08 -17.81 16.98
C SER A 285 16.41 -17.76 15.49
N ALA A 286 17.61 -17.32 15.13
CA ALA A 286 18.06 -17.28 13.73
C ALA A 286 18.19 -18.68 13.12
N GLU A 287 18.68 -19.65 13.90
CA GLU A 287 18.79 -21.05 13.49
C GLU A 287 17.40 -21.69 13.30
N VAL A 288 16.45 -21.43 14.21
CA VAL A 288 15.08 -21.98 14.04
C VAL A 288 14.39 -21.34 12.82
N LEU A 289 14.75 -20.11 12.46
CA LEU A 289 14.29 -19.45 11.25
C LEU A 289 14.98 -19.92 9.96
N GLY A 290 16.06 -20.71 10.06
CA GLY A 290 16.87 -21.11 8.91
C GLY A 290 17.44 -19.90 8.16
N LEU A 291 18.00 -18.91 8.87
CA LEU A 291 18.53 -17.70 8.23
C LEU A 291 19.91 -17.93 7.63
N ILE A 292 20.05 -17.65 6.33
CA ILE A 292 21.29 -17.77 5.56
C ILE A 292 21.87 -16.37 5.30
N PRO A 293 23.15 -16.12 5.63
CA PRO A 293 23.83 -14.87 5.29
C PRO A 293 24.26 -14.87 3.82
N VAL A 294 23.84 -13.86 3.07
CA VAL A 294 24.18 -13.66 1.66
C VAL A 294 24.97 -12.37 1.49
N PHE A 295 26.05 -12.43 0.72
CA PHE A 295 27.02 -11.36 0.52
C PHE A 295 26.97 -10.86 -0.93
N PRO A 296 26.28 -9.76 -1.23
CA PRO A 296 26.31 -9.17 -2.56
C PRO A 296 27.67 -8.52 -2.83
N VAL A 297 28.21 -8.77 -4.02
CA VAL A 297 29.46 -8.20 -4.53
C VAL A 297 29.21 -7.58 -5.91
N LYS A 298 29.88 -6.46 -6.21
CA LYS A 298 29.72 -5.78 -7.52
C LYS A 298 30.60 -6.39 -8.62
N ASN A 299 31.72 -6.99 -8.24
CA ASN A 299 32.70 -7.54 -9.18
C ASN A 299 33.54 -8.61 -8.47
N PHE A 300 33.69 -9.78 -9.08
CA PHE A 300 34.49 -10.88 -8.53
C PHE A 300 36.01 -10.60 -8.59
N SER A 301 36.47 -9.74 -9.49
CA SER A 301 37.88 -9.31 -9.56
C SER A 301 38.29 -8.46 -8.36
N LYS A 302 37.33 -7.77 -7.73
CA LYS A 302 37.53 -6.96 -6.53
C LYS A 302 36.42 -7.23 -5.53
N LEU A 303 36.54 -8.36 -4.83
CA LEU A 303 35.64 -8.76 -3.75
C LEU A 303 35.62 -7.70 -2.65
N ASP A 304 34.49 -7.00 -2.51
CA ASP A 304 34.26 -5.94 -1.52
C ASP A 304 33.02 -6.31 -0.70
N PHE A 305 33.23 -6.88 0.49
CA PHE A 305 32.16 -7.43 1.34
C PHE A 305 31.45 -6.36 2.17
N ARG A 306 30.91 -5.32 1.51
CA ARG A 306 30.28 -4.18 2.21
C ARG A 306 28.93 -4.52 2.83
N GLU A 307 28.17 -5.37 2.18
CA GLU A 307 26.79 -5.68 2.55
C GLU A 307 26.62 -7.15 2.91
N CYS A 308 25.63 -7.43 3.76
CA CYS A 308 25.23 -8.78 4.15
C CYS A 308 23.73 -8.77 4.39
N VAL A 309 23.00 -9.63 3.69
CA VAL A 309 21.54 -9.74 3.75
C VAL A 309 21.19 -11.11 4.31
N LEU A 310 20.24 -11.16 5.25
CA LEU A 310 19.73 -12.43 5.78
C LEU A 310 18.50 -12.86 4.98
N LEU A 311 18.54 -14.09 4.46
CA LEU A 311 17.44 -14.74 3.72
C LEU A 311 16.98 -16.00 4.45
N LYS A 312 15.75 -16.47 4.18
CA LYS A 312 15.26 -17.75 4.71
C LYS A 312 15.78 -18.91 3.87
N GLU A 313 15.88 -20.09 4.45
CA GLU A 313 16.09 -21.35 3.73
C GLU A 313 15.06 -21.52 2.59
N ASN A 314 15.52 -22.08 1.45
CA ASN A 314 14.76 -22.24 0.20
C ASN A 314 14.47 -20.94 -0.58
N THR A 315 15.18 -19.84 -0.28
CA THR A 315 15.08 -18.63 -1.11
C THR A 315 15.83 -18.83 -2.43
N THR A 316 15.15 -18.60 -3.56
CA THR A 316 15.78 -18.69 -4.88
C THR A 316 16.65 -17.47 -5.19
N ALA A 317 17.61 -17.64 -6.10
CA ALA A 317 18.51 -16.58 -6.55
C ALA A 317 17.77 -15.36 -7.12
N GLY A 318 16.69 -15.56 -7.88
CA GLY A 318 15.87 -14.47 -8.41
C GLY A 318 15.19 -13.64 -7.31
N SER A 319 14.68 -14.30 -6.28
CA SER A 319 14.06 -13.64 -5.12
C SER A 319 15.09 -12.85 -4.30
N ALA A 320 16.28 -13.44 -4.11
CA ALA A 320 17.40 -12.78 -3.44
C ALA A 320 17.88 -11.53 -4.20
N ALA A 321 18.04 -11.63 -5.53
CA ALA A 321 18.48 -10.52 -6.36
C ALA A 321 17.48 -9.35 -6.36
N ARG A 322 16.17 -9.62 -6.41
CA ARG A 322 15.13 -8.59 -6.26
C ARG A 322 15.14 -7.94 -4.88
N LYS A 323 15.45 -8.70 -3.82
CA LYS A 323 15.61 -8.12 -2.46
C LYS A 323 16.78 -7.15 -2.39
N ILE A 324 17.89 -7.46 -3.08
CA ILE A 324 19.11 -6.65 -3.07
C ILE A 324 18.97 -5.40 -3.97
N MET A 325 18.38 -5.54 -5.16
CA MET A 325 18.37 -4.51 -6.21
C MET A 325 17.03 -3.77 -6.36
N GLY A 326 15.96 -4.24 -5.72
CA GLY A 326 14.58 -3.78 -5.97
C GLY A 326 13.98 -4.37 -7.26
N ASP A 327 12.94 -3.74 -7.79
CA ASP A 327 12.21 -4.19 -8.99
C ASP A 327 12.94 -3.84 -10.32
N VAL A 328 14.26 -3.88 -10.32
CA VAL A 328 15.08 -3.61 -11.53
C VAL A 328 15.15 -4.88 -12.40
N PRO A 329 15.04 -4.79 -13.74
CA PRO A 329 15.23 -5.94 -14.61
C PRO A 329 16.65 -6.50 -14.51
N ILE A 330 16.76 -7.76 -14.10
CA ILE A 330 18.01 -8.50 -13.92
C ILE A 330 18.33 -9.25 -15.21
N SER A 331 19.55 -9.09 -15.75
CA SER A 331 19.97 -9.81 -16.96
C SER A 331 20.54 -11.19 -16.66
N ALA A 332 21.29 -11.31 -15.57
CA ALA A 332 21.92 -12.54 -15.11
C ALA A 332 22.33 -12.41 -13.65
N ILE A 333 22.42 -13.54 -12.95
CA ILE A 333 22.95 -13.64 -11.58
C ILE A 333 24.20 -14.51 -11.63
N GLU A 334 25.31 -13.98 -11.13
CA GLU A 334 26.56 -14.71 -11.01
C GLU A 334 26.88 -15.01 -9.54
N THR A 335 27.39 -16.20 -9.26
CA THR A 335 27.89 -16.62 -7.93
C THR A 335 29.39 -16.81 -7.96
N TYR A 336 30.08 -16.66 -6.83
CA TYR A 336 31.51 -16.98 -6.74
C TYR A 336 31.74 -18.48 -7.03
N PRO A 337 32.66 -18.89 -7.92
CA PRO A 337 33.81 -18.12 -8.48
C PRO A 337 33.58 -17.43 -9.85
N GLY A 338 32.34 -17.17 -10.25
CA GLY A 338 31.97 -16.52 -11.52
C GLY A 338 31.01 -17.37 -12.36
N ILE A 339 30.20 -18.21 -11.72
CA ILE A 339 29.27 -19.13 -12.38
C ILE A 339 27.92 -18.43 -12.53
N LYS A 340 27.34 -18.48 -13.73
CA LYS A 340 25.97 -17.99 -13.97
C LYS A 340 24.97 -19.04 -13.48
N ILE A 341 24.05 -18.60 -12.63
CA ILE A 341 23.00 -19.46 -12.06
C ILE A 341 21.63 -19.01 -12.56
N SER A 342 20.68 -19.95 -12.57
CA SER A 342 19.28 -19.69 -12.91
C SER A 342 18.59 -18.90 -11.80
N GLU A 343 17.54 -18.14 -12.13
CA GLU A 343 16.68 -17.49 -11.12
C GLU A 343 16.01 -18.48 -10.17
N THR A 344 15.88 -19.75 -10.59
CA THR A 344 15.26 -20.84 -9.83
C THR A 344 16.23 -21.54 -8.88
N ASP A 345 17.53 -21.32 -9.01
CA ASP A 345 18.52 -22.02 -8.20
C ASP A 345 18.47 -21.56 -6.74
N GLU A 346 18.62 -22.52 -5.82
CA GLU A 346 18.52 -22.27 -4.38
C GLU A 346 19.85 -21.75 -3.81
N ILE A 347 19.74 -20.86 -2.82
CA ILE A 347 20.88 -20.34 -2.06
C ILE A 347 20.96 -21.08 -0.73
N THR A 348 22.15 -21.62 -0.42
CA THR A 348 22.44 -22.26 0.88
C THR A 348 23.74 -21.70 1.46
N SER A 349 23.95 -21.87 2.77
CA SER A 349 25.17 -21.36 3.41
C SER A 349 26.42 -22.03 2.81
N GLY A 350 27.33 -21.25 2.24
CA GLY A 350 28.52 -21.74 1.55
C GLY A 350 28.34 -22.12 0.08
N HIS A 351 27.12 -22.09 -0.46
CA HIS A 351 26.84 -22.39 -1.86
C HIS A 351 25.84 -21.38 -2.44
N ASN A 352 26.27 -20.65 -3.48
CA ASN A 352 25.52 -19.52 -4.06
C ASN A 352 25.25 -18.35 -3.09
N ASP A 353 26.05 -18.22 -2.02
CA ASP A 353 25.88 -17.20 -0.97
C ASP A 353 26.65 -15.89 -1.24
N ILE A 354 27.52 -15.86 -2.24
CA ILE A 354 28.18 -14.64 -2.75
C ILE A 354 27.61 -14.32 -4.12
N LEU A 355 26.85 -13.23 -4.26
CA LEU A 355 26.06 -12.91 -5.45
C LEU A 355 26.47 -11.61 -6.13
N SER A 356 26.48 -11.59 -7.47
CA SER A 356 26.63 -10.39 -8.29
C SER A 356 25.49 -10.30 -9.31
N PRO A 357 24.42 -9.53 -9.05
CA PRO A 357 23.37 -9.29 -10.03
C PRO A 357 23.87 -8.32 -11.13
N ILE A 358 23.68 -8.71 -12.40
CA ILE A 358 24.09 -7.91 -13.57
C ILE A 358 22.87 -7.17 -14.14
N ASN A 359 22.97 -5.85 -14.22
CA ASN A 359 21.96 -4.98 -14.83
C ASN A 359 22.27 -4.71 -16.30
N VAL A 360 21.21 -4.46 -17.09
CA VAL A 360 21.34 -3.87 -18.43
C VAL A 360 21.51 -2.36 -18.26
N VAL A 361 22.75 -1.86 -18.26
CA VAL A 361 23.01 -0.41 -18.34
C VAL A 361 23.16 -0.05 -19.82
N SER A 362 22.31 0.86 -20.30
CA SER A 362 22.47 1.49 -21.62
C SER A 362 23.70 2.40 -21.61
N THR A 363 24.58 2.21 -22.59
CA THR A 363 25.69 3.14 -22.86
C THR A 363 25.61 3.60 -24.31
N SER A 364 25.33 4.89 -24.51
CA SER A 364 25.56 5.60 -25.77
C SER A 364 27.08 5.81 -26.01
N PRO A 365 27.50 6.08 -27.26
CA PRO A 365 28.83 5.71 -27.75
C PRO A 365 29.84 6.87 -27.74
N ALA A 366 31.13 6.56 -27.54
CA ALA A 366 32.22 7.44 -27.95
C ALA A 366 33.45 6.62 -28.39
N GLN A 367 33.78 6.79 -29.67
CA GLN A 367 35.11 6.86 -30.29
C GLN A 367 36.11 5.68 -30.13
N GLY A 368 36.15 4.82 -31.15
CA GLY A 368 37.23 4.84 -32.16
C GLY A 368 38.53 4.10 -31.86
N SER A 369 38.75 2.96 -32.53
CA SER A 369 39.96 2.69 -33.34
C SER A 369 39.91 1.31 -34.03
N TYR A 370 40.23 1.33 -35.33
CA TYR A 370 40.47 0.26 -36.31
C TYR A 370 41.32 -0.93 -35.78
N VAL A 371 41.34 -2.16 -36.33
CA VAL A 371 41.47 -2.65 -37.72
C VAL A 371 41.08 -4.14 -37.76
N GLY A 372 40.55 -4.63 -38.90
CA GLY A 372 40.80 -6.01 -39.37
C GLY A 372 39.57 -6.87 -39.68
N SER A 373 39.09 -6.83 -40.92
CA SER A 373 38.28 -7.90 -41.54
C SER A 373 39.22 -9.01 -42.08
N PRO A 374 38.74 -10.26 -42.22
CA PRO A 374 38.31 -10.66 -43.56
C PRO A 374 37.01 -11.46 -43.60
N SER A 375 36.18 -11.07 -44.57
CA SER A 375 35.27 -11.88 -45.40
C SER A 375 34.86 -13.28 -44.95
N GLY A 376 33.57 -13.44 -44.67
CA GLY A 376 32.84 -14.70 -44.64
C GLY A 376 31.33 -14.45 -44.69
N SER A 377 30.74 -14.64 -45.85
CA SER A 377 29.33 -14.42 -46.19
C SER A 377 28.35 -15.17 -45.27
N PHE A 378 27.49 -14.44 -44.54
CA PHE A 378 26.15 -14.92 -44.17
C PHE A 378 25.18 -13.73 -44.09
N GLY A 379 24.07 -13.87 -44.82
CA GLY A 379 23.05 -12.84 -44.98
C GLY A 379 22.41 -12.41 -43.66
N ARG A 380 21.92 -11.17 -43.68
CA ARG A 380 21.05 -10.59 -42.64
C ARG A 380 19.85 -11.51 -42.35
N ARG A 381 19.97 -12.36 -41.33
CA ARG A 381 18.81 -12.80 -40.55
C ARG A 381 18.48 -11.68 -39.57
N ARG A 382 17.42 -10.92 -39.88
CA ARG A 382 16.64 -10.23 -38.85
C ARG A 382 16.20 -11.31 -37.85
N LEU A 383 16.74 -11.30 -36.64
CA LEU A 383 16.08 -11.93 -35.51
C LEU A 383 14.93 -11.01 -35.13
N SER A 384 13.79 -11.28 -35.75
CA SER A 384 12.48 -10.88 -35.27
C SER A 384 12.34 -11.34 -33.83
N TYR A 385 12.15 -10.39 -32.92
CA TYR A 385 11.65 -10.68 -31.58
C TYR A 385 10.21 -11.18 -31.74
N THR A 386 10.04 -12.48 -31.88
CA THR A 386 8.74 -13.15 -31.79
C THR A 386 8.39 -13.28 -30.32
N GLY A 387 7.36 -12.58 -29.84
CA GLY A 387 6.68 -13.00 -28.62
C GLY A 387 5.99 -11.96 -27.75
N THR A 388 5.97 -10.67 -28.05
CA THR A 388 4.83 -9.85 -27.60
C THR A 388 3.74 -10.04 -28.64
N ARG A 389 2.78 -10.92 -28.35
CA ARG A 389 1.54 -11.02 -29.14
C ARG A 389 0.88 -9.66 -29.11
N GLU A 390 1.03 -8.89 -30.18
CA GLU A 390 0.22 -7.70 -30.44
C GLU A 390 -1.24 -8.16 -30.40
N GLN A 391 -2.01 -7.66 -29.45
CA GLN A 391 -3.46 -7.82 -29.47
C GLN A 391 -3.95 -7.09 -30.71
N LYS A 392 -4.33 -7.84 -31.74
CA LYS A 392 -5.02 -7.28 -32.90
C LYS A 392 -6.37 -6.80 -32.37
N ALA A 393 -6.61 -5.49 -32.40
CA ALA A 393 -7.95 -4.96 -32.22
C ALA A 393 -8.88 -5.70 -33.21
N LEU A 394 -9.94 -6.34 -32.69
CA LEU A 394 -10.99 -6.92 -33.52
C LEU A 394 -11.65 -5.75 -34.26
N LYS A 395 -11.72 -5.78 -35.59
CA LYS A 395 -12.06 -4.61 -36.42
C LYS A 395 -13.30 -4.89 -37.28
N PRO A 396 -14.47 -4.33 -36.93
CA PRO A 396 -15.68 -4.47 -37.75
C PRO A 396 -15.62 -3.77 -39.12
N PHE A 397 -14.72 -2.80 -39.33
CA PHE A 397 -14.69 -1.90 -40.50
C PHE A 397 -13.27 -1.42 -40.85
N SER A 398 -13.08 -0.90 -42.07
CA SER A 398 -11.91 -0.08 -42.40
C SER A 398 -11.85 1.12 -41.44
N THR A 399 -10.75 1.27 -40.71
CA THR A 399 -10.55 2.34 -39.70
C THR A 399 -10.75 3.76 -40.26
N THR A 400 -10.68 3.90 -41.58
CA THR A 400 -10.95 5.14 -42.31
C THR A 400 -12.40 5.60 -42.25
N ASP A 401 -13.37 4.78 -41.86
CA ASP A 401 -14.80 5.18 -41.96
C ASP A 401 -15.37 5.80 -40.67
N ILE A 402 -14.64 5.70 -39.56
CA ILE A 402 -15.08 6.23 -38.26
C ILE A 402 -14.65 7.70 -38.15
N LYS A 403 -15.65 8.58 -38.05
CA LYS A 403 -15.50 10.01 -37.80
C LYS A 403 -15.61 10.32 -36.31
N VAL A 404 -14.58 10.97 -35.77
CA VAL A 404 -14.44 11.44 -34.40
C VAL A 404 -14.51 12.96 -34.38
N LEU A 405 -15.47 13.53 -33.66
CA LEU A 405 -15.61 14.98 -33.47
C LEU A 405 -15.18 15.35 -32.06
N LEU A 406 -14.13 16.16 -31.92
CA LEU A 406 -13.63 16.66 -30.64
C LEU A 406 -13.84 18.17 -30.55
N LEU A 407 -14.55 18.63 -29.51
CA LEU A 407 -14.91 20.02 -29.28
C LEU A 407 -14.23 20.60 -28.04
N GLU A 408 -14.25 21.93 -27.87
CA GLU A 408 -13.81 22.62 -26.65
C GLU A 408 -12.33 22.45 -26.27
N ASN A 409 -11.46 22.30 -27.27
CA ASN A 409 -10.01 22.23 -27.09
C ASN A 409 -9.58 21.10 -26.14
N VAL A 410 -10.05 19.87 -26.42
CA VAL A 410 -9.53 18.64 -25.81
C VAL A 410 -8.00 18.57 -25.98
N HIS A 411 -7.30 17.96 -25.03
CA HIS A 411 -5.83 17.88 -25.07
C HIS A 411 -5.35 17.14 -26.32
N GLN A 412 -4.21 17.58 -26.87
CA GLN A 412 -3.67 17.07 -28.13
C GLN A 412 -3.38 15.55 -28.10
N ASN A 413 -3.02 15.01 -26.94
CA ASN A 413 -2.82 13.56 -26.72
C ASN A 413 -4.01 12.71 -27.21
N ALA A 414 -5.27 13.14 -27.00
CA ALA A 414 -6.42 12.39 -27.49
C ALA A 414 -6.52 12.43 -29.03
N VAL A 415 -6.24 13.59 -29.63
CA VAL A 415 -6.22 13.76 -31.10
C VAL A 415 -5.17 12.83 -31.72
N GLU A 416 -3.97 12.79 -31.13
CA GLU A 416 -2.87 11.93 -31.58
C GLU A 416 -3.19 10.45 -31.37
N ALA A 417 -3.77 10.07 -30.22
CA ALA A 417 -4.19 8.71 -29.95
C ALA A 417 -5.21 8.20 -30.99
N PHE A 418 -6.25 8.98 -31.29
CA PHE A 418 -7.24 8.59 -32.29
C PHE A 418 -6.66 8.54 -33.72
N LYS A 419 -5.80 9.51 -34.08
CA LYS A 419 -5.10 9.50 -35.39
C LYS A 419 -4.17 8.29 -35.53
N SER A 420 -3.46 7.92 -34.47
CA SER A 420 -2.54 6.76 -34.47
C SER A 420 -3.28 5.44 -34.70
N GLN A 421 -4.55 5.35 -34.32
CA GLN A 421 -5.42 4.20 -34.58
C GLN A 421 -6.07 4.23 -35.98
N GLY A 422 -5.91 5.33 -36.72
CA GLY A 422 -6.39 5.49 -38.09
C GLY A 422 -7.78 6.10 -38.25
N TYR A 423 -8.34 6.73 -37.22
CA TYR A 423 -9.65 7.39 -37.28
C TYR A 423 -9.61 8.76 -37.95
N GLN A 424 -10.72 9.20 -38.55
CA GLN A 424 -10.87 10.57 -39.06
C GLN A 424 -11.24 11.52 -37.91
N VAL A 425 -10.32 12.41 -37.52
CA VAL A 425 -10.53 13.31 -36.38
C VAL A 425 -10.76 14.75 -36.83
N GLU A 426 -11.95 15.28 -36.53
CA GLU A 426 -12.25 16.72 -36.60
C GLU A 426 -12.07 17.34 -35.21
N PHE A 427 -11.29 18.42 -35.11
CA PHE A 427 -10.94 19.07 -33.85
C PHE A 427 -11.28 20.55 -33.87
N TYR A 428 -12.04 21.00 -32.87
CA TYR A 428 -12.43 22.40 -32.69
C TYR A 428 -11.99 22.92 -31.31
N LYS A 429 -11.48 24.16 -31.30
CA LYS A 429 -11.04 24.83 -30.05
C LYS A 429 -12.20 25.36 -29.22
N SER A 430 -13.31 25.72 -29.86
CA SER A 430 -14.51 26.24 -29.21
C SER A 430 -15.62 25.19 -29.17
N SER A 431 -16.65 25.46 -28.36
CA SER A 431 -17.95 24.82 -28.52
C SER A 431 -18.61 25.34 -29.80
N LEU A 432 -19.50 24.53 -30.38
CA LEU A 432 -20.33 24.91 -31.53
C LEU A 432 -21.73 25.36 -31.05
N PRO A 433 -22.38 26.32 -31.75
CA PRO A 433 -23.80 26.58 -31.58
C PRO A 433 -24.66 25.34 -31.84
N GLU A 434 -25.87 25.29 -31.26
CA GLU A 434 -26.77 24.12 -31.37
C GLU A 434 -27.07 23.74 -32.82
N ASP A 435 -27.38 24.71 -33.69
CA ASP A 435 -27.73 24.46 -35.10
C ASP A 435 -26.54 23.89 -35.89
N GLU A 436 -25.33 24.41 -35.69
CA GLU A 436 -24.12 23.90 -36.33
C GLU A 436 -23.73 22.51 -35.81
N LEU A 437 -23.95 22.28 -34.51
CA LEU A 437 -23.72 20.99 -33.87
C LEU A 437 -24.66 19.91 -34.43
N ILE A 438 -25.94 20.26 -34.66
CA ILE A 438 -26.94 19.38 -35.27
C ILE A 438 -26.54 18.97 -36.69
N GLU A 439 -26.03 19.89 -37.51
CA GLU A 439 -25.56 19.55 -38.86
C GLU A 439 -24.33 18.65 -38.83
N LYS A 440 -23.39 18.93 -37.93
CA LYS A 440 -22.14 18.16 -37.82
C LYS A 440 -22.33 16.76 -37.24
N ILE A 441 -23.20 16.58 -36.26
CA ILE A 441 -23.33 15.31 -35.53
C ILE A 441 -23.99 14.19 -36.35
N LYS A 442 -24.66 14.50 -37.46
CA LYS A 442 -25.35 13.53 -38.33
C LYS A 442 -24.44 12.38 -38.78
N ASP A 443 -23.22 12.72 -39.20
CA ASP A 443 -22.25 11.78 -39.78
C ASP A 443 -21.18 11.30 -38.79
N VAL A 444 -21.29 11.67 -37.51
CA VAL A 444 -20.25 11.41 -36.50
C VAL A 444 -20.56 10.12 -35.74
N HIS A 445 -19.52 9.32 -35.51
CA HIS A 445 -19.62 8.05 -34.77
C HIS A 445 -19.19 8.17 -33.32
N VAL A 446 -18.22 9.06 -33.05
CA VAL A 446 -17.67 9.33 -31.72
C VAL A 446 -17.65 10.83 -31.51
N VAL A 447 -18.24 11.31 -30.42
CA VAL A 447 -18.16 12.74 -30.05
C VAL A 447 -17.43 12.90 -28.71
N GLY A 448 -16.49 13.83 -28.66
CA GLY A 448 -15.77 14.22 -27.46
C GLY A 448 -16.07 15.68 -27.11
N ILE A 449 -16.62 15.89 -25.91
CA ILE A 449 -17.03 17.22 -25.44
C ILE A 449 -16.43 17.52 -24.07
N ARG A 450 -16.54 18.78 -23.61
CA ARG A 450 -16.24 19.17 -22.23
C ARG A 450 -17.51 19.75 -21.60
N SER A 451 -17.40 20.84 -20.84
CA SER A 451 -18.49 21.35 -20.00
C SER A 451 -19.45 22.31 -20.69
N LYS A 452 -19.10 22.91 -21.83
CA LYS A 452 -19.93 23.94 -22.49
C LYS A 452 -20.91 23.36 -23.49
N THR A 453 -20.52 22.32 -24.24
CA THR A 453 -21.36 21.74 -25.29
C THR A 453 -22.54 20.99 -24.66
N GLN A 454 -23.76 21.34 -25.07
CA GLN A 454 -24.99 20.71 -24.57
C GLN A 454 -25.47 19.64 -25.56
N LEU A 455 -25.43 18.37 -25.16
CA LEU A 455 -25.98 17.24 -25.91
C LEU A 455 -27.37 16.89 -25.38
N ASN A 456 -28.31 17.78 -25.68
CA ASN A 456 -29.73 17.63 -25.36
C ASN A 456 -30.41 16.62 -26.30
N GLU A 457 -31.63 16.18 -25.97
CA GLU A 457 -32.39 15.24 -26.81
C GLU A 457 -32.53 15.68 -28.27
N LYS A 458 -32.66 16.99 -28.53
CA LYS A 458 -32.77 17.54 -29.89
C LYS A 458 -31.53 17.21 -30.73
N VAL A 459 -30.35 17.39 -30.14
CA VAL A 459 -29.06 17.13 -30.79
C VAL A 459 -28.87 15.62 -30.99
N LEU A 460 -29.17 14.83 -29.95
CA LEU A 460 -29.05 13.37 -30.03
C LEU A 460 -30.06 12.72 -31.00
N LYS A 461 -31.23 13.33 -31.25
CA LYS A 461 -32.18 12.88 -32.27
C LYS A 461 -31.67 13.08 -33.70
N ALA A 462 -30.82 14.09 -33.93
CA ALA A 462 -30.22 14.35 -35.23
C ALA A 462 -29.01 13.44 -35.52
N ALA A 463 -28.41 12.86 -34.49
CA ALA A 463 -27.26 11.96 -34.61
C ALA A 463 -27.71 10.57 -35.10
N GLN A 464 -27.38 10.23 -36.35
CA GLN A 464 -27.82 8.97 -36.97
C GLN A 464 -26.82 7.83 -36.74
N ASN A 465 -25.51 8.14 -36.73
CA ASN A 465 -24.44 7.16 -36.68
C ASN A 465 -23.67 7.16 -35.34
N LEU A 466 -24.12 7.94 -34.35
CA LEU A 466 -23.40 8.14 -33.10
C LEU A 466 -23.48 6.87 -32.23
N ILE A 467 -22.31 6.35 -31.87
CA ILE A 467 -22.17 5.11 -31.10
C ILE A 467 -21.78 5.43 -29.65
N VAL A 468 -20.97 6.47 -29.44
CA VAL A 468 -20.39 6.76 -28.13
C VAL A 468 -20.08 8.24 -27.93
N ILE A 469 -20.25 8.70 -26.68
CA ILE A 469 -19.96 10.06 -26.22
C ILE A 469 -18.86 9.99 -25.16
N GLY A 470 -17.82 10.81 -25.32
CA GLY A 470 -16.78 11.01 -24.33
C GLY A 470 -16.89 12.40 -23.71
N CYS A 471 -17.18 12.45 -22.42
CA CYS A 471 -17.06 13.66 -21.62
C CYS A 471 -15.61 13.77 -21.14
N PHE A 472 -14.82 14.65 -21.76
CA PHE A 472 -13.46 15.00 -21.35
C PHE A 472 -13.47 15.95 -20.13
N CYS A 473 -14.26 15.58 -19.13
CA CYS A 473 -14.46 16.23 -17.85
C CYS A 473 -15.03 15.21 -16.85
N ILE A 474 -15.12 15.61 -15.59
CA ILE A 474 -15.65 14.75 -14.53
C ILE A 474 -17.18 14.69 -14.61
N GLY A 475 -17.83 15.85 -14.74
CA GLY A 475 -19.29 15.97 -14.79
C GLY A 475 -19.88 15.66 -16.17
N THR A 476 -21.12 15.16 -16.17
CA THR A 476 -21.86 14.74 -17.37
C THR A 476 -23.22 15.44 -17.50
N ASN A 477 -23.45 16.50 -16.73
CA ASN A 477 -24.72 17.24 -16.65
C ASN A 477 -25.20 17.80 -18.00
N GLN A 478 -24.25 18.07 -18.89
CA GLN A 478 -24.45 18.60 -20.23
C GLN A 478 -24.92 17.56 -21.25
N VAL A 479 -25.10 16.29 -20.86
CA VAL A 479 -25.54 15.18 -21.71
C VAL A 479 -26.85 14.60 -21.18
N ALA A 480 -27.85 14.44 -22.05
CA ALA A 480 -29.09 13.74 -21.73
C ALA A 480 -28.84 12.22 -21.65
N LEU A 481 -28.38 11.73 -20.49
CA LEU A 481 -27.93 10.35 -20.27
C LEU A 481 -29.01 9.30 -20.57
N ASP A 482 -30.23 9.49 -20.08
CA ASP A 482 -31.34 8.55 -20.26
C ASP A 482 -31.74 8.43 -21.74
N PHE A 483 -31.78 9.56 -22.44
CA PHE A 483 -32.08 9.58 -23.87
C PHE A 483 -30.97 8.91 -24.68
N ALA A 484 -29.70 9.18 -24.35
CA ALA A 484 -28.55 8.50 -24.96
C ALA A 484 -28.62 6.97 -24.75
N ALA A 485 -28.96 6.53 -23.54
CA ALA A 485 -29.12 5.11 -23.20
C ALA A 485 -30.24 4.45 -24.03
N SER A 486 -31.39 5.11 -24.17
CA SER A 486 -32.52 4.63 -24.98
C SER A 486 -32.19 4.43 -26.48
N LYS A 487 -31.14 5.12 -26.95
CA LYS A 487 -30.62 5.03 -28.33
C LYS A 487 -29.43 4.08 -28.47
N GLY A 488 -29.01 3.41 -27.39
CA GLY A 488 -27.85 2.52 -27.40
C GLY A 488 -26.51 3.25 -27.38
N ILE A 489 -26.49 4.53 -26.99
CA ILE A 489 -25.28 5.37 -26.99
C ILE A 489 -24.67 5.38 -25.60
N ALA A 490 -23.46 4.83 -25.48
CA ALA A 490 -22.70 4.82 -24.23
C ALA A 490 -22.01 6.18 -23.99
N VAL A 491 -22.02 6.64 -22.75
CA VAL A 491 -21.38 7.87 -22.30
C VAL A 491 -20.27 7.52 -21.32
N PHE A 492 -19.05 8.00 -21.59
CA PHE A 492 -17.88 7.81 -20.73
C PHE A 492 -17.39 9.14 -20.17
N ASN A 493 -16.91 9.13 -18.93
CA ASN A 493 -16.22 10.26 -18.32
C ASN A 493 -14.86 9.82 -17.72
N SER A 494 -14.19 10.76 -17.06
CA SER A 494 -12.94 10.52 -16.32
C SER A 494 -13.10 10.98 -14.87
N PRO A 495 -13.62 10.11 -13.99
CA PRO A 495 -13.96 10.51 -12.63
C PRO A 495 -12.76 10.64 -11.69
N PHE A 496 -11.60 10.04 -12.04
CA PHE A 496 -10.46 9.92 -11.11
C PHE A 496 -9.22 10.72 -11.53
N SER A 497 -9.12 11.19 -12.78
CA SER A 497 -7.91 11.84 -13.30
C SER A 497 -7.55 13.16 -12.62
N ASN A 498 -8.48 13.80 -11.89
CA ASN A 498 -8.23 15.04 -11.15
C ASN A 498 -7.84 14.81 -9.69
N SER A 499 -7.77 13.56 -9.21
CA SER A 499 -7.61 13.26 -7.78
C SER A 499 -6.37 13.92 -7.18
N ARG A 500 -5.26 13.91 -7.93
CA ARG A 500 -3.99 14.52 -7.52
C ARG A 500 -4.09 16.03 -7.40
N SER A 501 -4.67 16.69 -8.39
CA SER A 501 -4.76 18.15 -8.44
C SER A 501 -5.61 18.68 -7.28
N VAL A 502 -6.71 18.00 -6.95
CA VAL A 502 -7.55 18.39 -5.80
C VAL A 502 -6.79 18.19 -4.49
N ALA A 503 -6.08 17.07 -4.33
CA ALA A 503 -5.29 16.81 -3.13
C ALA A 503 -4.18 17.86 -2.91
N GLU A 504 -3.50 18.29 -3.98
CA GLU A 504 -2.49 19.35 -3.93
C GLU A 504 -3.10 20.72 -3.58
N LEU A 505 -4.25 21.05 -4.17
CA LEU A 505 -4.98 22.30 -3.87
C LEU A 505 -5.34 22.35 -2.37
N VAL A 506 -5.92 21.27 -1.83
CA VAL A 506 -6.33 21.22 -0.41
C VAL A 506 -5.13 21.40 0.53
N ILE A 507 -3.98 20.80 0.22
CA ILE A 507 -2.75 21.01 1.02
C ILE A 507 -2.31 22.48 0.96
N ALA A 508 -2.34 23.10 -0.22
CA ALA A 508 -2.01 24.52 -0.37
C ALA A 508 -2.97 25.42 0.43
N GLU A 509 -4.26 25.12 0.39
CA GLU A 509 -5.30 25.82 1.15
C GLU A 509 -5.11 25.66 2.66
N ILE A 510 -4.82 24.46 3.15
CA ILE A 510 -4.52 24.19 4.58
C ILE A 510 -3.38 25.10 5.06
N ILE A 511 -2.27 25.15 4.30
CA ILE A 511 -1.11 25.98 4.66
C ILE A 511 -1.46 27.47 4.60
N THR A 512 -2.18 27.88 3.56
CA THR A 512 -2.58 29.28 3.34
C THR A 512 -3.50 29.78 4.45
N LEU A 513 -4.50 28.97 4.85
CA LEU A 513 -5.42 29.25 5.94
C LEU A 513 -4.73 29.27 7.31
N ALA A 514 -3.84 28.30 7.56
CA ALA A 514 -3.09 28.21 8.81
C ALA A 514 -2.18 29.44 9.05
N ARG A 515 -1.72 30.06 7.95
CA ARG A 515 -0.80 31.20 7.96
C ARG A 515 -1.47 32.54 7.62
N GLN A 516 -2.78 32.54 7.36
CA GLN A 516 -3.55 33.70 6.88
C GLN A 516 -2.91 34.37 5.65
N LEU A 517 -2.25 33.58 4.80
CA LEU A 517 -1.38 34.10 3.75
C LEU A 517 -2.14 34.95 2.72
N GLY A 518 -3.39 34.57 2.41
CA GLY A 518 -4.25 35.32 1.49
C GLY A 518 -4.50 36.75 1.97
N ASP A 519 -5.00 36.91 3.20
CA ASP A 519 -5.26 38.22 3.80
C ASP A 519 -3.99 39.08 3.86
N ARG A 520 -2.87 38.50 4.32
CA ARG A 520 -1.58 39.22 4.44
C ARG A 520 -1.04 39.69 3.09
N SER A 521 -1.28 38.90 2.04
CA SER A 521 -0.92 39.29 0.67
C SER A 521 -1.76 40.46 0.20
N ILE A 522 -3.09 40.41 0.41
CA ILE A 522 -4.01 41.50 0.03
C ILE A 522 -3.66 42.79 0.76
N GLU A 523 -3.39 42.74 2.08
CA GLU A 523 -2.95 43.88 2.87
C GLU A 523 -1.68 44.51 2.29
N MET A 524 -0.67 43.70 1.95
CA MET A 524 0.58 44.16 1.34
C MET A 524 0.37 44.80 -0.04
N HIS A 525 -0.49 44.21 -0.88
CA HIS A 525 -0.87 44.80 -2.17
C HIS A 525 -1.62 46.14 -2.02
N ALA A 526 -2.37 46.31 -0.93
CA ALA A 526 -2.99 47.58 -0.55
C ALA A 526 -2.03 48.56 0.15
N GLY A 527 -0.75 48.22 0.30
CA GLY A 527 0.27 49.05 0.94
C GLY A 527 0.26 49.01 2.48
N THR A 528 -0.49 48.10 3.09
CA THR A 528 -0.56 47.92 4.54
C THR A 528 0.46 46.88 5.00
N TRP A 529 1.37 47.26 5.91
CA TRP A 529 2.34 46.35 6.50
C TRP A 529 1.87 45.82 7.85
N ASN A 530 1.43 44.55 7.89
CA ASN A 530 0.89 43.93 9.10
C ASN A 530 1.64 42.64 9.48
N LYS A 531 2.73 42.80 10.25
CA LYS A 531 3.58 41.68 10.69
C LYS A 531 3.12 41.14 12.05
N VAL A 532 2.30 40.09 12.02
CA VAL A 532 1.79 39.42 13.24
C VAL A 532 2.02 37.92 13.20
N SER A 533 2.27 37.32 14.37
CA SER A 533 2.38 35.87 14.56
C SER A 533 1.17 35.26 15.29
N ALA A 534 0.29 36.10 15.84
CA ALA A 534 -0.90 35.65 16.55
C ALA A 534 -1.82 34.86 15.60
N ARG A 535 -2.33 33.71 16.06
CA ARG A 535 -3.24 32.82 15.31
C ARG A 535 -2.69 32.36 13.95
N CYS A 536 -1.35 32.29 13.82
CA CYS A 536 -0.66 31.70 12.69
C CYS A 536 0.04 30.41 13.16
N TYR A 537 -0.22 29.28 12.50
CA TYR A 537 0.23 27.97 12.97
C TYR A 537 1.06 27.22 11.93
N GLU A 538 1.99 26.39 12.41
CA GLU A 538 2.52 25.29 11.61
C GLU A 538 1.47 24.18 11.51
N ILE A 539 1.39 23.53 10.35
CA ILE A 539 0.47 22.41 10.11
C ILE A 539 1.01 21.09 10.73
N ARG A 540 2.33 21.01 10.95
CA ARG A 540 2.96 19.84 11.57
C ARG A 540 2.39 19.62 12.98
N GLY A 541 2.01 18.38 13.27
CA GLY A 541 1.39 17.98 14.54
C GLY A 541 -0.09 18.38 14.67
N LYS A 542 -0.68 19.02 13.67
CA LYS A 542 -2.14 19.27 13.62
C LYS A 542 -2.87 18.04 13.11
N THR A 543 -4.14 17.93 13.46
CA THR A 543 -5.01 16.84 13.04
C THR A 543 -5.82 17.24 11.81
N LEU A 544 -5.66 16.50 10.72
CA LEU A 544 -6.51 16.60 9.52
C LEU A 544 -7.62 15.54 9.61
N GLY A 545 -8.87 16.00 9.60
CA GLY A 545 -10.06 15.16 9.49
C GLY A 545 -10.58 15.12 8.07
N ILE A 546 -10.57 13.94 7.46
CA ILE A 546 -11.06 13.71 6.09
C ILE A 546 -12.46 13.08 6.14
N VAL A 547 -13.45 13.74 5.55
CA VAL A 547 -14.81 13.20 5.39
C VAL A 547 -14.96 12.67 3.97
N GLY A 548 -15.05 11.35 3.82
CA GLY A 548 -14.99 10.65 2.54
C GLY A 548 -13.55 10.22 2.20
N TYR A 549 -13.24 8.94 2.38
CA TYR A 549 -11.91 8.36 2.22
C TYR A 549 -11.77 7.58 0.89
N GLY A 550 -12.28 8.17 -0.19
CA GLY A 550 -12.15 7.64 -1.55
C GLY A 550 -10.81 7.99 -2.22
N HIS A 551 -10.82 8.17 -3.54
CA HIS A 551 -9.61 8.45 -4.33
C HIS A 551 -8.88 9.74 -3.89
N ILE A 552 -9.61 10.85 -3.73
CA ILE A 552 -9.01 12.12 -3.31
C ILE A 552 -8.58 12.06 -1.83
N GLY A 553 -9.46 11.57 -0.95
CA GLY A 553 -9.19 11.52 0.50
C GLY A 553 -7.97 10.66 0.85
N SER A 554 -7.84 9.48 0.22
CA SER A 554 -6.68 8.62 0.41
C SER A 554 -5.38 9.25 -0.12
N GLN A 555 -5.40 9.91 -1.28
CA GLN A 555 -4.23 10.59 -1.81
C GLN A 555 -3.81 11.80 -0.96
N LEU A 556 -4.80 12.55 -0.46
CA LEU A 556 -4.58 13.66 0.46
C LEU A 556 -3.96 13.18 1.78
N SER A 557 -4.38 12.03 2.30
CA SER A 557 -3.83 11.47 3.54
C SER A 557 -2.30 11.28 3.46
N VAL A 558 -1.81 10.73 2.34
CA VAL A 558 -0.38 10.50 2.11
C VAL A 558 0.39 11.81 2.09
N LEU A 559 -0.15 12.85 1.46
CA LEU A 559 0.47 14.17 1.40
C LEU A 559 0.49 14.85 2.77
N ALA A 560 -0.62 14.79 3.51
CA ALA A 560 -0.73 15.39 4.84
C ALA A 560 0.21 14.73 5.85
N GLU A 561 0.31 13.39 5.83
CA GLU A 561 1.26 12.64 6.66
C GLU A 561 2.71 12.98 6.33
N ALA A 562 3.05 13.13 5.05
CA ALA A 562 4.39 13.55 4.62
C ALA A 562 4.77 14.95 5.16
N MET A 563 3.78 15.81 5.43
CA MET A 563 3.98 17.12 6.06
C MET A 563 3.92 17.07 7.60
N GLY A 564 3.80 15.88 8.19
CA GLY A 564 3.80 15.65 9.63
C GLY A 564 2.46 15.96 10.31
N MET A 565 1.34 15.94 9.57
CA MET A 565 -0.01 15.99 10.16
C MET A 565 -0.43 14.61 10.68
N THR A 566 -1.31 14.60 11.68
CA THR A 566 -2.03 13.37 12.06
C THR A 566 -3.31 13.28 11.26
N VAL A 567 -3.53 12.17 10.55
CA VAL A 567 -4.73 12.02 9.70
C VAL A 567 -5.75 11.10 10.37
N ILE A 568 -6.98 11.59 10.47
CA ILE A 568 -8.16 10.80 10.82
C ILE A 568 -9.18 10.94 9.71
N TYR A 569 -9.99 9.91 9.48
CA TYR A 569 -11.03 9.96 8.47
C TYR A 569 -12.32 9.29 8.90
N TYR A 570 -13.42 9.78 8.35
CA TYR A 570 -14.74 9.18 8.47
C TYR A 570 -15.24 8.83 7.07
N ASP A 571 -15.70 7.59 6.93
CA ASP A 571 -16.36 7.09 5.74
C ASP A 571 -17.48 6.14 6.19
N VAL A 572 -18.56 6.07 5.43
CA VAL A 572 -19.70 5.18 5.70
C VAL A 572 -19.31 3.72 5.46
N ILE A 573 -18.28 3.47 4.66
CA ILE A 573 -17.70 2.15 4.43
C ILE A 573 -16.42 2.02 5.25
N THR A 574 -16.16 0.82 5.77
CA THR A 574 -14.85 0.53 6.37
C THR A 574 -13.82 0.36 5.25
N ILE A 575 -12.89 1.31 5.14
CA ILE A 575 -11.86 1.34 4.09
C ILE A 575 -10.51 1.11 4.76
N MET A 576 -9.64 0.31 4.12
CA MET A 576 -8.29 0.10 4.61
C MET A 576 -7.51 1.42 4.58
N PRO A 577 -6.96 1.89 5.71
CA PRO A 577 -6.18 3.12 5.76
C PRO A 577 -4.88 2.98 4.97
N LEU A 578 -4.38 4.11 4.47
CA LEU A 578 -3.02 4.22 3.94
C LEU A 578 -2.14 4.88 5.01
N GLY A 579 -0.92 4.39 5.18
CA GLY A 579 0.03 4.96 6.13
C GLY A 579 -0.44 4.83 7.59
N SER A 580 -0.46 5.96 8.30
CA SER A 580 -0.86 6.03 9.71
C SER A 580 -2.29 6.54 9.93
N ALA A 581 -3.06 6.73 8.86
CA ALA A 581 -4.40 7.28 8.91
C ALA A 581 -5.33 6.38 9.73
N LYS A 582 -6.21 6.98 10.53
CA LYS A 582 -7.14 6.23 11.40
C LYS A 582 -8.59 6.51 11.05
N GLN A 583 -9.34 5.45 10.79
CA GLN A 583 -10.79 5.58 10.67
C GLN A 583 -11.40 5.89 12.04
N VAL A 584 -12.30 6.85 12.09
CA VAL A 584 -13.15 7.12 13.25
C VAL A 584 -14.58 6.65 12.97
N PRO A 585 -15.29 6.14 13.99
CA PRO A 585 -16.57 5.46 13.79
C PRO A 585 -17.73 6.41 13.46
N THR A 586 -17.63 7.70 13.82
CA THR A 586 -18.70 8.68 13.61
C THR A 586 -18.14 10.02 13.12
N LEU A 587 -18.96 10.74 12.34
CA LEU A 587 -18.63 12.10 11.88
C LEU A 587 -18.37 13.05 13.04
N GLU A 588 -19.20 13.00 14.10
CA GLU A 588 -18.99 13.85 15.29
C GLU A 588 -17.63 13.61 15.96
N ALA A 589 -17.19 12.34 16.04
CA ALA A 589 -15.88 12.02 16.62
C ALA A 589 -14.74 12.63 15.79
N LEU A 590 -14.89 12.70 14.46
CA LEU A 590 -13.95 13.39 13.58
C LEU A 590 -13.92 14.89 13.86
N LEU A 591 -15.10 15.53 13.87
CA LEU A 591 -15.24 16.98 14.03
C LEU A 591 -14.70 17.48 15.37
N ARG A 592 -14.87 16.72 16.45
CA ARG A 592 -14.32 17.06 17.78
C ARG A 592 -12.79 16.99 17.84
N GLN A 593 -12.16 16.18 17.00
CA GLN A 593 -10.72 15.90 17.04
C GLN A 593 -9.92 16.65 15.98
N ALA A 594 -10.52 16.99 14.84
CA ALA A 594 -9.83 17.61 13.72
C ALA A 594 -9.60 19.11 13.92
N ASP A 595 -8.40 19.58 13.61
CA ASP A 595 -8.09 21.02 13.53
C ASP A 595 -8.44 21.57 12.14
N PHE A 596 -8.24 20.74 11.10
CA PHE A 596 -8.67 20.98 9.73
C PHE A 596 -9.65 19.89 9.33
N VAL A 597 -10.82 20.26 8.81
CA VAL A 597 -11.79 19.31 8.25
C VAL A 597 -11.90 19.54 6.75
N THR A 598 -11.75 18.47 5.97
CA THR A 598 -11.88 18.52 4.50
C THR A 598 -12.93 17.53 4.02
N LEU A 599 -13.72 17.94 3.03
CA LEU A 599 -14.85 17.18 2.51
C LEU A 599 -14.53 16.64 1.11
N HIS A 600 -14.67 15.32 0.95
CA HIS A 600 -14.43 14.57 -0.28
C HIS A 600 -15.53 13.52 -0.52
N VAL A 601 -16.79 13.98 -0.48
CA VAL A 601 -17.98 13.13 -0.63
C VAL A 601 -18.68 13.37 -1.97
N PRO A 602 -19.38 12.36 -2.53
CA PRO A 602 -20.25 12.56 -3.69
C PRO A 602 -21.49 13.39 -3.30
N GLN A 603 -22.26 13.83 -4.31
CA GLN A 603 -23.54 14.51 -4.08
C GLN A 603 -24.66 13.47 -4.05
N LEU A 604 -25.14 13.17 -2.85
CA LEU A 604 -26.24 12.26 -2.57
C LEU A 604 -27.26 12.94 -1.65
N PRO A 605 -28.50 12.43 -1.54
CA PRO A 605 -29.47 12.91 -0.55
C PRO A 605 -28.92 12.92 0.87
N GLU A 606 -28.10 11.94 1.24
CA GLU A 606 -27.51 11.79 2.57
C GLU A 606 -26.40 12.81 2.86
N THR A 607 -25.72 13.30 1.81
CA THR A 607 -24.63 14.29 1.94
C THR A 607 -25.12 15.73 1.82
N PHE A 608 -26.40 15.92 1.46
CA PHE A 608 -26.98 17.24 1.27
C PHE A 608 -27.01 18.02 2.59
N LYS A 609 -26.32 19.16 2.64
CA LYS A 609 -26.15 20.00 3.83
C LYS A 609 -25.72 19.24 5.08
N MET A 610 -24.91 18.18 4.91
CA MET A 610 -24.45 17.37 6.05
C MET A 610 -23.58 18.16 7.03
N ILE A 611 -22.93 19.24 6.58
CA ILE A 611 -22.24 20.20 7.45
C ILE A 611 -23.11 21.44 7.60
N SER A 612 -23.82 21.51 8.73
CA SER A 612 -24.72 22.61 9.11
C SER A 612 -24.38 23.15 10.50
N THR A 613 -25.23 24.02 11.07
CA THR A 613 -25.04 24.62 12.40
C THR A 613 -24.67 23.61 13.47
N ALA A 614 -25.38 22.47 13.53
CA ALA A 614 -25.12 21.44 14.55
C ALA A 614 -23.70 20.85 14.43
N GLN A 615 -23.20 20.66 13.21
CA GLN A 615 -21.85 20.15 12.97
C GLN A 615 -20.80 21.23 13.29
N PHE A 616 -21.06 22.50 12.94
CA PHE A 616 -20.18 23.61 13.30
C PHE A 616 -20.03 23.78 14.82
N ASP A 617 -21.10 23.55 15.58
CA ASP A 617 -21.05 23.63 17.05
C ASP A 617 -20.16 22.54 17.67
N VAL A 618 -20.11 21.36 17.05
CA VAL A 618 -19.31 20.20 17.49
C VAL A 618 -17.83 20.35 17.11
N MET A 619 -17.52 21.13 16.07
CA MET A 619 -16.14 21.38 15.66
C MET A 619 -15.33 22.09 16.75
N LYS A 620 -14.02 21.88 16.76
CA LYS A 620 -13.11 22.60 17.66
C LYS A 620 -13.20 24.12 17.43
N GLU A 621 -13.08 24.89 18.50
CA GLU A 621 -12.94 26.34 18.39
C GLU A 621 -11.65 26.71 17.68
N GLY A 622 -11.73 27.59 16.68
CA GLY A 622 -10.59 27.98 15.85
C GLY A 622 -10.17 26.92 14.83
N SER A 623 -11.04 25.96 14.51
CA SER A 623 -10.82 24.99 13.43
C SER A 623 -11.07 25.59 12.04
N TYR A 624 -10.71 24.84 11.01
CA TYR A 624 -10.84 25.22 9.60
C TYR A 624 -11.68 24.20 8.84
N LEU A 625 -12.49 24.68 7.88
CA LEU A 625 -13.25 23.83 6.97
C LEU A 625 -12.78 24.02 5.53
N ILE A 626 -12.59 22.93 4.79
CA ILE A 626 -12.26 22.95 3.36
C ILE A 626 -13.30 22.12 2.60
N ASN A 627 -13.87 22.69 1.53
CA ASN A 627 -14.75 21.98 0.62
C ASN A 627 -14.31 22.17 -0.83
N ALA A 628 -13.66 21.12 -1.36
CA ALA A 628 -13.31 20.97 -2.76
C ALA A 628 -14.02 19.74 -3.38
N SER A 629 -15.24 19.42 -2.91
CA SER A 629 -16.01 18.27 -3.36
C SER A 629 -17.28 18.65 -4.11
N ARG A 630 -18.35 19.01 -3.40
CA ARG A 630 -19.67 19.35 -3.96
C ARG A 630 -20.27 20.56 -3.24
N GLY A 631 -20.91 21.46 -4.00
CA GLY A 631 -21.41 22.74 -3.50
C GLY A 631 -22.53 22.65 -2.46
N HIS A 632 -23.35 21.61 -2.51
CA HIS A 632 -24.49 21.44 -1.59
C HIS A 632 -24.16 20.72 -0.28
N VAL A 633 -22.91 20.32 -0.05
CA VAL A 633 -22.52 19.54 1.15
C VAL A 633 -22.49 20.42 2.40
N VAL A 634 -22.17 21.71 2.23
CA VAL A 634 -22.04 22.68 3.32
C VAL A 634 -23.19 23.68 3.25
N ASP A 635 -23.80 23.97 4.39
CA ASP A 635 -24.75 25.08 4.51
C ASP A 635 -24.00 26.41 4.67
N ILE A 636 -23.87 27.16 3.57
CA ILE A 636 -23.06 28.38 3.53
C ILE A 636 -23.54 29.48 4.51
N PRO A 637 -24.85 29.73 4.69
CA PRO A 637 -25.31 30.66 5.73
C PRO A 637 -24.85 30.27 7.14
N ALA A 638 -24.86 28.97 7.48
CA ALA A 638 -24.36 28.48 8.76
C ALA A 638 -22.83 28.64 8.88
N LEU A 639 -22.09 28.47 7.78
CA LEU A 639 -20.64 28.73 7.71
C LEU A 639 -20.33 30.20 8.02
N ILE A 640 -21.07 31.14 7.43
CA ILE A 640 -20.92 32.58 7.66
C ILE A 640 -21.18 32.90 9.15
N ALA A 641 -22.24 32.34 9.73
CA ALA A 641 -22.55 32.50 11.14
C ALA A 641 -21.43 31.96 12.04
N ALA A 642 -20.91 30.77 11.75
CA ALA A 642 -19.81 30.14 12.50
C ALA A 642 -18.48 30.93 12.38
N LYS A 643 -18.24 31.58 11.24
CA LYS A 643 -17.08 32.46 11.07
C LYS A 643 -17.23 33.75 11.86
N ASN A 644 -18.41 34.37 11.83
CA ASN A 644 -18.69 35.60 12.56
C ASN A 644 -18.69 35.42 14.08
N SER A 645 -19.11 34.25 14.58
CA SER A 645 -19.01 33.91 16.01
C SER A 645 -17.58 33.59 16.46
N GLY A 646 -16.64 33.42 15.54
CA GLY A 646 -15.25 33.06 15.82
C GLY A 646 -15.04 31.56 16.08
N LYS A 647 -16.08 30.72 15.93
CA LYS A 647 -16.00 29.27 16.04
C LYS A 647 -15.04 28.68 15.01
N LEU A 648 -15.08 29.19 13.77
CA LEU A 648 -14.12 28.86 12.72
C LEU A 648 -13.07 29.96 12.57
N ALA A 649 -11.80 29.54 12.44
CA ALA A 649 -10.71 30.46 12.14
C ALA A 649 -10.64 30.86 10.67
N GLY A 650 -11.12 29.99 9.77
CA GLY A 650 -11.14 30.21 8.32
C GLY A 650 -11.75 29.03 7.57
N ALA A 651 -11.95 29.20 6.27
CA ALA A 651 -12.44 28.14 5.40
C ALA A 651 -11.96 28.32 3.94
N ALA A 652 -11.89 27.23 3.19
CA ALA A 652 -11.63 27.24 1.76
C ALA A 652 -12.78 26.56 1.00
N LEU A 653 -13.29 27.21 -0.04
CA LEU A 653 -14.40 26.73 -0.85
C LEU A 653 -14.04 26.83 -2.33
N ASP A 654 -14.07 25.70 -3.01
CA ASP A 654 -13.91 25.63 -4.47
C ASP A 654 -15.24 25.50 -5.21
N VAL A 655 -16.27 25.00 -4.51
CA VAL A 655 -17.57 24.60 -5.10
C VAL A 655 -18.72 25.28 -4.37
N TYR A 656 -19.78 25.61 -5.10
CA TYR A 656 -20.92 26.40 -4.59
C TYR A 656 -22.26 25.78 -4.99
N PRO A 657 -23.36 26.01 -4.22
CA PRO A 657 -24.70 25.54 -4.58
C PRO A 657 -25.14 25.98 -5.98
N ASN A 658 -24.99 27.27 -6.31
CA ASN A 658 -25.19 27.79 -7.65
C ASN A 658 -23.89 28.42 -8.15
N GLU A 659 -23.46 28.05 -9.35
CA GLU A 659 -22.21 28.50 -9.96
C GLU A 659 -22.47 29.32 -11.22
N PRO A 660 -21.63 30.34 -11.53
CA PRO A 660 -21.77 31.09 -12.76
C PRO A 660 -21.61 30.21 -14.01
N ALA A 661 -22.51 30.36 -14.99
CA ALA A 661 -22.47 29.59 -16.24
C ALA A 661 -21.27 29.93 -17.16
N LYS A 662 -20.61 31.08 -16.93
CA LYS A 662 -19.48 31.54 -17.73
C LYS A 662 -18.52 32.38 -16.90
N ASN A 663 -17.32 32.56 -17.43
CA ASN A 663 -16.33 33.48 -16.86
C ASN A 663 -16.73 34.93 -17.16
N GLY A 664 -16.55 35.81 -16.18
CA GLY A 664 -16.84 37.24 -16.32
C GLY A 664 -16.85 37.96 -14.98
N VAL A 665 -16.69 39.28 -15.03
CA VAL A 665 -16.66 40.12 -13.83
C VAL A 665 -18.07 40.29 -13.27
N GLY A 666 -18.20 40.25 -11.94
CA GLY A 666 -19.47 40.51 -11.26
C GLY A 666 -20.53 39.42 -11.39
N LEU A 667 -20.18 38.24 -11.90
CA LEU A 667 -21.11 37.12 -12.07
C LEU A 667 -21.37 36.32 -10.79
N PHE A 668 -20.46 36.35 -9.83
CA PHE A 668 -20.67 35.79 -8.49
C PHE A 668 -21.21 36.90 -7.57
N ASN A 669 -22.54 36.98 -7.46
CA ASN A 669 -23.26 38.06 -6.77
C ASN A 669 -24.53 37.54 -6.06
N ASP A 670 -25.20 38.43 -5.33
CA ASP A 670 -26.37 38.10 -4.51
C ASP A 670 -27.60 37.64 -5.30
N SER A 671 -27.64 37.89 -6.61
CA SER A 671 -28.70 37.36 -7.49
C SER A 671 -28.48 35.89 -7.84
N LEU A 672 -27.24 35.39 -7.77
CA LEU A 672 -26.90 33.98 -8.00
C LEU A 672 -26.99 33.17 -6.69
N ASN A 673 -26.46 33.76 -5.61
CA ASN A 673 -26.55 33.19 -4.26
C ASN A 673 -26.76 34.33 -3.27
N ASP A 674 -27.84 34.31 -2.52
CA ASP A 674 -28.31 35.38 -1.62
C ASP A 674 -27.30 35.80 -0.54
N TRP A 675 -26.25 34.99 -0.33
CA TRP A 675 -25.18 35.16 0.65
C TRP A 675 -23.80 35.46 0.04
N ALA A 676 -23.69 35.61 -1.28
CA ALA A 676 -22.41 35.72 -1.98
C ALA A 676 -21.57 36.92 -1.50
N SER A 677 -22.18 38.10 -1.37
CA SER A 677 -21.50 39.31 -0.91
C SER A 677 -21.00 39.17 0.53
N SER A 678 -21.83 38.56 1.39
CA SER A 678 -21.49 38.30 2.79
C SER A 678 -20.31 37.35 2.93
N LEU A 679 -20.26 36.30 2.11
CA LEU A 679 -19.13 35.36 2.08
C LEU A 679 -17.84 36.03 1.61
N CYS A 680 -17.89 36.83 0.54
CA CYS A 680 -16.73 37.53 -0.03
C CYS A 680 -16.13 38.61 0.89
N GLN A 681 -16.88 39.10 1.88
CA GLN A 681 -16.39 40.10 2.83
C GLN A 681 -15.67 39.49 4.04
N LEU A 682 -15.74 38.17 4.23
CA LEU A 682 -15.11 37.49 5.37
C LEU A 682 -13.59 37.42 5.22
N SER A 683 -12.89 37.68 6.31
CA SER A 683 -11.44 37.49 6.40
C SER A 683 -11.07 36.01 6.56
N ASN A 684 -9.90 35.63 6.04
CA ASN A 684 -9.35 34.28 6.10
C ASN A 684 -10.27 33.23 5.48
N ILE A 685 -10.95 33.60 4.39
CA ILE A 685 -11.72 32.71 3.53
C ILE A 685 -11.05 32.66 2.16
N ILE A 686 -10.78 31.46 1.66
CA ILE A 686 -10.26 31.24 0.31
C ILE A 686 -11.44 30.82 -0.58
N LEU A 687 -11.68 31.58 -1.64
CA LEU A 687 -12.71 31.31 -2.63
C LEU A 687 -12.04 31.03 -3.96
N THR A 688 -12.20 29.82 -4.47
CA THR A 688 -11.70 29.44 -5.80
C THR A 688 -12.88 29.11 -6.73
N PRO A 689 -12.77 29.42 -8.03
CA PRO A 689 -13.89 29.28 -8.97
C PRO A 689 -13.96 27.89 -9.59
N HIS A 690 -14.16 26.85 -8.78
CA HIS A 690 -14.29 25.45 -9.20
C HIS A 690 -13.10 24.97 -10.07
N ILE A 691 -11.89 25.16 -9.55
CA ILE A 691 -10.63 24.86 -10.24
C ILE A 691 -9.86 23.68 -9.64
N GLY A 692 -10.41 22.96 -8.66
CA GLY A 692 -9.71 21.85 -7.99
C GLY A 692 -9.17 20.79 -8.95
N GLY A 693 -9.87 20.50 -10.04
CA GLY A 693 -9.41 19.57 -11.09
C GLY A 693 -8.82 20.23 -12.34
N SER A 694 -8.68 21.55 -12.36
CA SER A 694 -8.41 22.33 -13.57
C SER A 694 -6.90 22.59 -13.78
N THR A 695 -6.14 21.52 -14.01
CA THR A 695 -4.69 21.57 -14.30
C THR A 695 -4.36 21.00 -15.68
N SER A 696 -3.21 21.38 -16.25
CA SER A 696 -2.75 20.85 -17.54
C SER A 696 -2.52 19.34 -17.48
N GLU A 697 -1.99 18.83 -16.39
CA GLU A 697 -1.73 17.42 -16.13
C GLU A 697 -3.03 16.62 -15.99
N ALA A 698 -4.04 17.16 -15.30
CA ALA A 698 -5.35 16.55 -15.22
C ALA A 698 -6.02 16.51 -16.60
N GLN A 699 -5.93 17.59 -17.40
CA GLN A 699 -6.46 17.59 -18.77
C GLN A 699 -5.77 16.56 -19.68
N ALA A 700 -4.44 16.39 -19.54
CA ALA A 700 -3.70 15.35 -20.25
C ALA A 700 -4.16 13.93 -19.82
N SER A 701 -4.33 13.71 -18.51
CA SER A 701 -4.76 12.43 -17.95
C SER A 701 -6.19 12.06 -18.35
N ILE A 702 -7.13 13.01 -18.25
CA ILE A 702 -8.52 12.88 -18.73
C ILE A 702 -8.53 12.47 -20.20
N SER A 703 -7.66 13.10 -21.00
CA SER A 703 -7.62 12.86 -22.44
C SER A 703 -7.13 11.46 -22.79
N ILE A 704 -6.18 10.93 -22.02
CA ILE A 704 -5.71 9.55 -22.16
C ILE A 704 -6.80 8.57 -21.70
N GLU A 705 -7.40 8.81 -20.53
CA GLU A 705 -8.39 7.90 -19.93
C GLU A 705 -9.67 7.79 -20.78
N VAL A 706 -10.27 8.93 -21.15
CA VAL A 706 -11.48 8.94 -22.00
C VAL A 706 -11.13 8.45 -23.40
N GLY A 707 -9.97 8.84 -23.95
CA GLY A 707 -9.51 8.37 -25.25
C GLY A 707 -9.39 6.84 -25.32
N ASP A 708 -8.82 6.21 -24.28
CA ASP A 708 -8.70 4.76 -24.16
C ASP A 708 -10.07 4.09 -23.99
N LYS A 709 -10.94 4.61 -23.13
CA LYS A 709 -12.33 4.11 -22.96
C LYS A 709 -13.11 4.13 -24.28
N LEU A 710 -13.06 5.25 -25.00
CA LEU A 710 -13.69 5.39 -26.31
C LEU A 710 -13.12 4.38 -27.32
N SER A 711 -11.79 4.25 -27.38
CA SER A 711 -11.12 3.30 -28.28
C SER A 711 -11.50 1.85 -27.99
N ARG A 712 -11.53 1.45 -26.71
CA ARG A 712 -11.92 0.10 -26.29
C ARG A 712 -13.39 -0.20 -26.57
N TYR A 713 -14.29 0.76 -26.38
CA TYR A 713 -15.68 0.55 -26.73
C TYR A 713 -15.90 0.43 -28.24
N VAL A 714 -15.19 1.23 -29.04
CA VAL A 714 -15.25 1.17 -30.50
C VAL A 714 -14.69 -0.16 -31.02
N ASN A 715 -13.54 -0.61 -30.51
CA ASN A 715 -12.81 -1.77 -31.01
C ASN A 715 -13.19 -3.10 -30.35
N GLU A 716 -13.61 -3.10 -29.09
CA GLU A 716 -13.84 -4.33 -28.29
C GLU A 716 -15.25 -4.45 -27.75
N GLY A 717 -16.03 -3.37 -27.72
CA GLY A 717 -17.37 -3.31 -27.12
C GLY A 717 -17.38 -3.15 -25.59
N SER A 718 -16.24 -2.92 -24.95
CA SER A 718 -16.17 -2.80 -23.48
C SER A 718 -16.87 -1.54 -22.98
N THR A 719 -17.81 -1.68 -22.04
CA THR A 719 -18.59 -0.57 -21.45
C THR A 719 -18.23 -0.27 -19.99
N ASN A 720 -17.15 -0.86 -19.46
CA ASN A 720 -16.65 -0.56 -18.10
C ASN A 720 -16.45 0.95 -17.87
N GLY A 721 -17.05 1.46 -16.80
CA GLY A 721 -17.01 2.88 -16.45
C GLY A 721 -17.86 3.80 -17.35
N ALA A 722 -18.84 3.25 -18.08
CA ALA A 722 -19.89 4.04 -18.70
C ALA A 722 -20.86 4.57 -17.62
N VAL A 723 -21.32 5.81 -17.75
CA VAL A 723 -22.17 6.45 -16.72
C VAL A 723 -23.67 6.18 -16.91
N ASN A 724 -24.08 5.73 -18.10
CA ASN A 724 -25.48 5.57 -18.49
C ASN A 724 -25.78 4.19 -19.12
N PHE A 725 -24.85 3.23 -19.01
CA PHE A 725 -24.90 1.98 -19.75
C PHE A 725 -24.51 0.79 -18.85
N PRO A 726 -25.04 -0.43 -19.06
CA PRO A 726 -24.62 -1.62 -18.31
C PRO A 726 -23.12 -1.89 -18.49
N GLU A 727 -22.42 -2.26 -17.42
CA GLU A 727 -20.96 -2.42 -17.42
C GLU A 727 -20.54 -3.84 -17.81
N VAL A 728 -20.17 -4.02 -19.09
CA VAL A 728 -19.82 -5.33 -19.67
C VAL A 728 -18.41 -5.27 -20.25
N SER A 729 -17.59 -6.27 -19.92
CA SER A 729 -16.27 -6.42 -20.51
C SER A 729 -15.87 -7.90 -20.61
N LEU A 730 -15.33 -8.28 -21.76
CA LEU A 730 -14.83 -9.61 -22.08
C LEU A 730 -13.41 -9.47 -22.58
N ARG A 731 -12.52 -10.35 -22.10
CA ARG A 731 -11.12 -10.36 -22.55
C ARG A 731 -11.04 -10.66 -24.04
N SER A 732 -10.36 -9.78 -24.76
CA SER A 732 -10.03 -9.92 -26.18
C SER A 732 -9.23 -11.21 -26.42
N SER A 733 -9.56 -11.95 -27.47
CA SER A 733 -8.86 -13.18 -27.85
C SER A 733 -7.56 -12.86 -28.61
N PRO A 734 -6.54 -13.76 -28.56
CA PRO A 734 -5.27 -13.55 -29.27
C PRO A 734 -5.47 -13.47 -30.80
N SER A 735 -4.61 -12.68 -31.45
CA SER A 735 -4.67 -12.20 -32.84
C SER A 735 -4.75 -13.22 -33.99
N ASP A 736 -4.68 -14.52 -33.73
CA ASP A 736 -4.41 -15.54 -34.75
C ASP A 736 -5.65 -16.33 -35.21
N ASP A 737 -6.83 -16.14 -34.61
CA ASP A 737 -8.05 -16.86 -34.99
C ASP A 737 -8.90 -16.01 -35.96
N SER A 738 -8.78 -16.25 -37.26
CA SER A 738 -9.58 -15.58 -38.32
C SER A 738 -11.08 -15.89 -38.29
N ASP A 739 -11.49 -16.85 -37.48
CA ASP A 739 -12.82 -17.47 -37.55
C ASP A 739 -13.70 -17.10 -36.34
N LYS A 740 -13.38 -16.00 -35.63
CA LYS A 740 -14.11 -15.53 -34.45
C LYS A 740 -14.78 -14.20 -34.71
N ALA A 741 -16.06 -14.10 -34.36
CA ALA A 741 -16.84 -12.87 -34.40
C ALA A 741 -17.36 -12.54 -32.99
N ARG A 742 -17.26 -11.28 -32.59
CA ARG A 742 -17.81 -10.75 -31.35
C ARG A 742 -19.12 -10.03 -31.65
N VAL A 743 -20.21 -10.55 -31.11
CA VAL A 743 -21.54 -9.97 -31.21
C VAL A 743 -21.77 -9.05 -30.01
N LEU A 744 -22.10 -7.79 -30.31
CA LEU A 744 -22.54 -6.78 -29.36
C LEU A 744 -24.02 -6.49 -29.62
N TYR A 745 -24.87 -6.75 -28.64
CA TYR A 745 -26.31 -6.65 -28.80
C TYR A 745 -26.92 -5.85 -27.64
N VAL A 746 -27.43 -4.67 -27.96
CA VAL A 746 -28.13 -3.79 -27.03
C VAL A 746 -29.62 -3.97 -27.25
N HIS A 747 -30.37 -4.21 -26.18
CA HIS A 747 -31.80 -4.50 -26.26
C HIS A 747 -32.58 -3.92 -25.09
N GLN A 748 -33.90 -3.85 -25.26
CA GLN A 748 -34.82 -3.57 -24.17
C GLN A 748 -34.81 -4.72 -23.18
N ASN A 749 -34.82 -4.40 -21.90
CA ASN A 749 -34.76 -5.38 -20.80
C ASN A 749 -36.11 -6.08 -20.60
N VAL A 750 -36.49 -6.95 -21.56
CA VAL A 750 -37.74 -7.71 -21.52
C VAL A 750 -37.48 -9.23 -21.43
N PRO A 751 -38.36 -10.00 -20.76
CA PRO A 751 -38.19 -11.45 -20.65
C PRO A 751 -38.19 -12.15 -22.01
N GLY A 752 -37.30 -13.14 -22.16
CA GLY A 752 -37.23 -14.00 -23.36
C GLY A 752 -36.23 -13.56 -24.43
N VAL A 753 -35.67 -12.35 -24.37
CA VAL A 753 -34.69 -11.87 -25.37
C VAL A 753 -33.45 -12.75 -25.42
N LEU A 754 -32.89 -13.14 -24.26
CA LEU A 754 -31.72 -14.01 -24.21
C LEU A 754 -31.99 -15.39 -24.84
N LYS A 755 -33.22 -15.90 -24.73
CA LYS A 755 -33.61 -17.16 -25.39
C LYS A 755 -33.58 -16.98 -26.91
N THR A 756 -34.19 -15.92 -27.44
CA THR A 756 -34.18 -15.62 -28.88
C THR A 756 -32.76 -15.43 -29.41
N VAL A 757 -31.91 -14.68 -28.69
CA VAL A 757 -30.52 -14.47 -29.08
C VAL A 757 -29.74 -15.79 -29.07
N ASN A 758 -29.89 -16.62 -28.04
CA ASN A 758 -29.20 -17.92 -27.98
C ASN A 758 -29.72 -18.91 -29.03
N GLU A 759 -30.99 -18.83 -29.44
CA GLU A 759 -31.54 -19.60 -30.56
C GLU A 759 -30.91 -19.18 -31.89
N ILE A 760 -30.75 -17.88 -32.14
CA ILE A 760 -30.05 -17.33 -33.32
C ILE A 760 -28.58 -17.79 -33.35
N LEU A 761 -27.91 -17.72 -32.20
CA LEU A 761 -26.50 -18.11 -32.08
C LEU A 761 -26.30 -19.63 -32.03
N SER A 762 -27.36 -20.44 -31.93
CA SER A 762 -27.28 -21.90 -31.70
C SER A 762 -26.56 -22.68 -32.81
N HIS A 763 -26.49 -22.12 -34.01
CA HIS A 763 -25.76 -22.69 -35.15
C HIS A 763 -24.24 -22.53 -35.04
N HIS A 764 -23.77 -21.73 -34.08
CA HIS A 764 -22.36 -21.45 -33.83
C HIS A 764 -22.00 -21.73 -32.37
N ASN A 765 -20.71 -22.00 -32.11
CA ASN A 765 -20.25 -22.23 -30.75
C ASN A 765 -19.93 -20.89 -30.06
N ILE A 766 -20.55 -20.63 -28.91
CA ILE A 766 -20.29 -19.45 -28.07
C ILE A 766 -19.15 -19.77 -27.10
N GLU A 767 -18.01 -19.09 -27.25
CA GLU A 767 -16.84 -19.28 -26.37
C GLU A 767 -17.01 -18.53 -25.05
N LYS A 768 -17.51 -17.30 -25.12
CA LYS A 768 -17.72 -16.41 -23.98
C LYS A 768 -19.01 -15.62 -24.19
N GLN A 769 -19.75 -15.41 -23.13
CA GLN A 769 -20.93 -14.56 -23.13
C GLN A 769 -21.02 -13.84 -21.80
N TYR A 770 -21.29 -12.54 -21.85
CA TYR A 770 -21.56 -11.72 -20.66
C TYR A 770 -22.75 -10.82 -20.98
N THR A 771 -23.66 -10.71 -20.03
CA THR A 771 -24.83 -9.84 -20.15
C THR A 771 -25.09 -9.13 -18.84
N GLU A 772 -25.43 -7.86 -18.95
CA GLU A 772 -25.81 -7.02 -17.81
C GLU A 772 -26.96 -6.11 -18.20
N SER A 773 -27.82 -5.79 -17.24
CA SER A 773 -29.01 -4.96 -17.43
C SER A 773 -29.03 -3.80 -16.45
N HIS A 774 -29.43 -2.63 -16.91
CA HIS A 774 -29.59 -1.42 -16.11
C HIS A 774 -30.88 -0.71 -16.49
N GLY A 775 -31.88 -0.73 -15.60
CA GLY A 775 -33.21 -0.18 -15.88
C GLY A 775 -33.87 -0.89 -17.08
N GLU A 776 -34.29 -0.09 -18.06
CA GLU A 776 -35.00 -0.54 -19.28
C GLU A 776 -34.07 -1.09 -20.38
N ILE A 777 -32.75 -1.01 -20.20
CA ILE A 777 -31.77 -1.44 -21.20
C ILE A 777 -30.91 -2.59 -20.70
N ALA A 778 -30.51 -3.46 -21.63
CA ALA A 778 -29.59 -4.55 -21.38
C ALA A 778 -28.58 -4.66 -22.52
N TYR A 779 -27.37 -5.09 -22.16
CA TYR A 779 -26.26 -5.24 -23.08
C TYR A 779 -25.71 -6.65 -22.99
N LEU A 780 -25.59 -7.30 -24.15
CA LEU A 780 -25.04 -8.63 -24.31
C LEU A 780 -23.81 -8.55 -25.21
N MET A 781 -22.73 -9.17 -24.74
CA MET A 781 -21.51 -9.36 -25.50
C MET A 781 -21.20 -10.86 -25.58
N ALA A 782 -21.01 -11.39 -26.78
CA ALA A 782 -20.73 -12.81 -27.01
C ALA A 782 -19.61 -13.01 -28.05
N ASP A 783 -18.64 -13.87 -27.73
CA ASP A 783 -17.60 -14.32 -28.65
C ASP A 783 -18.06 -15.64 -29.29
N VAL A 784 -18.19 -15.65 -30.62
CA VAL A 784 -18.73 -16.75 -31.41
C VAL A 784 -17.66 -17.28 -32.36
N CYS A 785 -17.48 -18.61 -32.42
CA CYS A 785 -16.46 -19.28 -33.24
C CYS A 785 -17.03 -19.85 -34.55
N ASN A 786 -16.13 -20.08 -35.51
CA ASN A 786 -16.39 -20.68 -36.82
C ASN A 786 -17.42 -19.89 -37.65
N VAL A 787 -17.27 -18.56 -37.72
CA VAL A 787 -18.16 -17.70 -38.50
C VAL A 787 -17.42 -17.24 -39.77
N SER A 788 -17.92 -17.63 -40.94
CA SER A 788 -17.43 -17.12 -42.23
C SER A 788 -17.96 -15.70 -42.50
N GLU A 789 -17.34 -14.94 -43.41
CA GLU A 789 -17.80 -13.58 -43.78
C GLU A 789 -19.29 -13.55 -44.21
N SER A 790 -19.78 -14.59 -44.89
CA SER A 790 -21.20 -14.73 -45.23
C SER A 790 -22.09 -14.96 -44.00
N GLY A 791 -21.62 -15.74 -43.03
CA GLY A 791 -22.32 -16.00 -41.78
C GLY A 791 -22.41 -14.79 -40.87
N ILE A 792 -21.42 -13.87 -40.91
CA ILE A 792 -21.48 -12.61 -40.16
C ILE A 792 -22.67 -11.76 -40.61
N LYS A 793 -22.91 -11.66 -41.93
CA LYS A 793 -24.02 -10.89 -42.47
C LYS A 793 -25.37 -11.52 -42.11
N GLU A 794 -25.48 -12.84 -42.21
CA GLU A 794 -26.70 -13.56 -41.82
C GLU A 794 -27.00 -13.39 -40.32
N LEU A 795 -25.99 -13.50 -39.46
CA LEU A 795 -26.12 -13.26 -38.01
C LEU A 795 -26.57 -11.84 -37.71
N TYR A 796 -25.98 -10.84 -38.39
CA TYR A 796 -26.38 -9.45 -38.26
C TYR A 796 -27.84 -9.26 -38.65
N ASP A 797 -28.25 -9.76 -39.83
CA ASP A 797 -29.62 -9.61 -40.33
C ASP A 797 -30.65 -10.31 -39.43
N GLN A 798 -30.31 -11.47 -38.84
CA GLN A 798 -31.19 -12.18 -37.91
C GLN A 798 -31.36 -11.44 -36.58
N LEU A 799 -30.27 -10.94 -35.99
CA LEU A 799 -30.32 -10.13 -34.78
C LEU A 799 -31.07 -8.81 -35.03
N GLU A 800 -30.89 -8.22 -36.21
CA GLU A 800 -31.56 -7.00 -36.62
C GLU A 800 -33.07 -7.22 -36.89
N GLN A 801 -33.57 -8.45 -37.04
CA GLN A 801 -35.01 -8.70 -37.17
C GLN A 801 -35.72 -8.86 -35.82
N THR A 802 -34.98 -8.92 -34.71
CA THR A 802 -35.57 -9.11 -33.39
C THR A 802 -36.36 -7.86 -32.94
N PRO A 803 -37.54 -8.04 -32.32
CA PRO A 803 -38.45 -6.93 -32.03
C PRO A 803 -37.98 -6.01 -30.88
N PHE A 804 -37.06 -6.49 -30.04
CA PHE A 804 -36.64 -5.81 -28.81
C PHE A 804 -35.25 -5.17 -28.91
N LYS A 805 -34.65 -5.18 -30.10
CA LYS A 805 -33.32 -4.59 -30.35
C LYS A 805 -33.34 -3.08 -30.16
N ILE A 806 -32.21 -2.54 -29.70
CA ILE A 806 -31.89 -1.12 -29.73
C ILE A 806 -30.77 -0.88 -30.74
N THR A 807 -29.68 -1.65 -30.64
CA THR A 807 -28.53 -1.54 -31.54
C THR A 807 -27.77 -2.86 -31.58
N THR A 808 -27.34 -3.27 -32.78
CA THR A 808 -26.53 -4.47 -33.00
C THR A 808 -25.21 -4.07 -33.65
N ARG A 809 -24.09 -4.62 -33.18
CA ARG A 809 -22.77 -4.48 -33.81
C ARG A 809 -22.06 -5.83 -33.78
N ILE A 810 -21.39 -6.20 -34.87
CA ILE A 810 -20.53 -7.39 -34.90
C ILE A 810 -19.10 -6.92 -35.19
N LEU A 811 -18.17 -7.27 -34.30
CA LEU A 811 -16.73 -7.01 -34.43
C LEU A 811 -16.05 -8.32 -34.88
N TYR A 812 -15.14 -8.28 -35.85
CA TYR A 812 -14.45 -9.47 -36.37
C TYR A 812 -12.99 -9.15 -36.75
#